data_AF-A0A9Q4BW20-F1
#
_entry.id   AF-A0A9Q4BW20-F1
#
_cell.length_a   1.000
_cell.length_b   1.000
_cell.length_c   1.000
_cell.angle_alpha   90.00
_cell.angle_beta   90.00
_cell.angle_gamma   90.00
#
_symmetry.space_group_name_H-M   'P 1'
#
loop_
_entity.id
_entity.type
_entity.pdbx_description
1 polymer ?
#
loop_
_entity_poly.entity_id
_entity_poly.type
_entity_poly.pdbx_seq_one_letter_code
_entity_poly.pdbx_strand_id
1 'polypeptide(L)'
;MSVKIITLRIKYEEDTVLARQRARQIASLLGFDTREQTAIATSVSELVRNAFNYARGGIVEFSIDGKPEAQKLSIKISDDGPGISNLEDILAGHYRSETGMGLGIVGTRRLMDSFDIKCTPGKGTTVIIGKKIPNIKAPIGPDAIRRITDELIKKEPQSPIEEFQMQNQELLRTLEEIKRRQEELERLNLELEETNRGVVALYAELDEKAEHLQRINDAKARFLSNMSHEFKTPLNSIIALVRLLQEHVDGDLNEEQEKQVSYIRRSAEDLTELVSDLLDIAKVESGKTTVKPVEFAVSDLFSALRGMLRPLQTNPAVSLVFEDPVEIPLMFNDEAKISQVLRNFISNALKFTVKGEVRVKAERSDNGEYVIFSVADTGIGIAPKDQELIFEEFSQVESELQKKAKGTGLGLPLSKKLTELLGGNVYLKSKPGEGSTFFARFPAGLSYTRGEKTGDREIVFEQAPENSTVLIIEDNEAMHLIYDKYLKGTGFKVKSARSIDEARTALEQTMPDVIILDILLPGENTWKFLTELKSNTSYKDIPVLVASVIDEEERGLALGADDYCVKPVERQWLLKKLQNLKSRRKNARILIIDDEAIARYILKEMLPQGRFEVIEAENGKSGLEKAVNYKPDIIFLDLIMPDSTGFEILEKLKADPGTRDIPVVINTSKDMDAIEIARLNRSAAAVLGKKDISKARMASQIRDILLKTVKDGKGKKE
;
A
#
# COMPACT_ATOMS: atom_id res chain seq x y z
N MET A 1 17.87 46.57 -62.13
CA MET A 1 17.46 47.89 -62.66
C MET A 1 16.27 48.35 -61.85
N SER A 2 16.15 49.64 -61.56
CA SER A 2 14.95 50.22 -60.92
C SER A 2 14.06 50.79 -62.01
N VAL A 3 12.79 50.40 -62.05
CA VAL A 3 11.82 50.93 -63.04
C VAL A 3 10.64 51.54 -62.30
N LYS A 4 10.37 52.83 -62.55
CA LYS A 4 9.32 53.59 -61.87
C LYS A 4 7.95 53.25 -62.44
N ILE A 5 6.96 53.11 -61.56
CA ILE A 5 5.54 52.89 -61.87
C ILE A 5 4.81 54.24 -61.85
N ILE A 6 4.78 54.90 -60.69
CA ILE A 6 4.09 56.19 -60.51
C ILE A 6 4.74 57.00 -59.40
N THR A 7 4.70 58.32 -59.55
CA THR A 7 5.12 59.28 -58.53
C THR A 7 3.92 60.13 -58.14
N LEU A 8 3.62 60.19 -56.84
CA LEU A 8 2.55 61.01 -56.28
C LEU A 8 3.17 62.13 -55.46
N ARG A 9 2.62 63.35 -55.60
CA ARG A 9 3.02 64.50 -54.80
C ARG A 9 1.99 64.73 -53.71
N ILE A 10 2.46 64.82 -52.48
CA ILE A 10 1.63 65.00 -51.29
C ILE A 10 1.63 66.48 -50.95
N LYS A 11 0.45 67.10 -51.02
CA LYS A 11 0.20 68.52 -50.71
C LYS A 11 -0.94 68.71 -49.72
N TYR A 12 -1.92 67.82 -49.71
CA TYR A 12 -3.10 67.86 -48.87
C TYR A 12 -3.25 66.55 -48.08
N GLU A 13 -4.06 66.57 -47.02
CA GLU A 13 -4.31 65.38 -46.21
C GLU A 13 -5.02 64.28 -47.01
N GLU A 14 -5.88 64.63 -47.97
CA GLU A 14 -6.57 63.71 -48.89
C GLU A 14 -5.58 62.90 -49.76
N ASP A 15 -4.39 63.43 -50.03
CA ASP A 15 -3.36 62.72 -50.79
C ASP A 15 -2.84 61.48 -50.04
N THR A 16 -3.02 61.41 -48.71
CA THR A 16 -2.72 60.21 -47.91
C THR A 16 -3.63 59.04 -48.27
N VAL A 17 -4.92 59.32 -48.48
CA VAL A 17 -5.94 58.34 -48.89
C VAL A 17 -5.66 57.88 -50.30
N LEU A 18 -5.35 58.80 -51.21
CA LEU A 18 -4.96 58.49 -52.58
C LEU A 18 -3.70 57.62 -52.62
N ALA A 19 -2.66 57.95 -51.85
CA ALA A 19 -1.43 57.15 -51.79
C ALA A 19 -1.68 55.73 -51.25
N ARG A 20 -2.52 55.59 -50.23
CA ARG A 20 -2.95 54.30 -49.67
C ARG A 20 -3.71 53.46 -50.71
N GLN A 21 -4.65 54.06 -51.43
CA GLN A 21 -5.42 53.37 -52.47
C GLN A 21 -4.54 52.94 -53.64
N ARG A 22 -3.64 53.81 -54.11
CA ARG A 22 -2.67 53.48 -55.16
C ARG A 22 -1.75 52.35 -54.74
N ALA A 23 -1.29 52.34 -53.48
CA ALA A 23 -0.48 51.25 -52.94
C ALA A 23 -1.24 49.90 -52.96
N ARG A 24 -2.52 49.89 -52.57
CA ARG A 24 -3.37 48.69 -52.61
C ARG A 24 -3.62 48.21 -54.03
N GLN A 25 -3.92 49.12 -54.96
CA GLN A 25 -4.14 48.80 -56.37
C GLN A 25 -2.87 48.23 -57.02
N ILE A 26 -1.71 48.86 -56.79
CA ILE A 26 -0.41 48.35 -57.29
C ILE A 26 -0.12 46.96 -56.71
N ALA A 27 -0.36 46.75 -55.42
CA ALA A 27 -0.18 45.44 -54.79
C ALA A 27 -1.11 44.36 -55.38
N SER A 28 -2.38 44.71 -55.64
CA SER A 28 -3.30 43.79 -56.30
C SER A 28 -2.85 43.43 -57.73
N LEU A 29 -2.40 44.41 -58.51
CA LEU A 29 -1.92 44.19 -59.89
C LEU A 29 -0.61 43.40 -59.95
N LEU A 30 0.18 43.44 -58.87
CA LEU A 30 1.41 42.65 -58.72
C LEU A 30 1.16 41.26 -58.10
N GLY A 31 -0.09 40.90 -57.80
CA GLY A 31 -0.47 39.55 -57.35
C GLY A 31 -0.29 39.26 -55.85
N PHE A 32 -0.19 40.30 -55.01
CA PHE A 32 -0.16 40.15 -53.55
C PHE A 32 -1.53 39.70 -53.01
N ASP A 33 -1.54 38.90 -51.93
CA ASP A 33 -2.79 38.49 -51.27
C ASP A 33 -3.45 39.64 -50.49
N THR A 34 -4.70 39.46 -50.04
CA THR A 34 -5.47 40.51 -49.34
C THR A 34 -4.79 41.00 -48.06
N ARG A 35 -4.06 40.13 -47.34
CA ARG A 35 -3.37 40.48 -46.11
C ARG A 35 -2.12 41.32 -46.42
N GLU A 36 -1.37 40.96 -47.44
CA GLU A 36 -0.19 41.68 -47.90
C GLU A 36 -0.54 43.03 -48.53
N GLN A 37 -1.61 43.10 -49.32
CA GLN A 37 -2.18 44.36 -49.82
C GLN A 37 -2.51 45.32 -48.66
N THR A 38 -3.14 44.82 -47.60
CA THR A 38 -3.48 45.61 -46.40
C THR A 38 -2.23 46.08 -45.65
N ALA A 39 -1.21 45.24 -45.55
CA ALA A 39 0.06 45.58 -44.92
C ALA A 39 0.82 46.69 -45.69
N ILE A 40 0.88 46.58 -47.02
CA ILE A 40 1.52 47.59 -47.90
C ILE A 40 0.73 48.92 -47.83
N ALA A 41 -0.59 48.88 -47.95
CA ALA A 41 -1.44 50.06 -47.91
C ALA A 41 -1.35 50.80 -46.57
N THR A 42 -1.38 50.06 -45.45
CA THR A 42 -1.22 50.62 -44.11
C THR A 42 0.16 51.27 -43.94
N SER A 43 1.23 50.59 -44.38
CA SER A 43 2.60 51.12 -44.31
C SER A 43 2.79 52.41 -45.10
N VAL A 44 2.22 52.49 -46.31
CA VAL A 44 2.24 53.72 -47.11
C VAL A 44 1.44 54.83 -46.44
N SER A 45 0.24 54.52 -45.94
CA SER A 45 -0.61 55.49 -45.25
C SER A 45 0.08 56.14 -44.05
N GLU A 46 0.76 55.33 -43.22
CA GLU A 46 1.50 55.79 -42.04
C GLU A 46 2.69 56.70 -42.42
N LEU A 47 3.51 56.27 -43.40
CA LEU A 47 4.68 57.06 -43.82
C LEU A 47 4.30 58.36 -44.53
N VAL A 48 3.26 58.35 -45.35
CA VAL A 48 2.76 59.55 -46.04
C VAL A 48 2.14 60.53 -45.07
N ARG A 49 1.39 60.04 -44.07
CA ARG A 49 0.86 60.87 -43.00
C ARG A 49 1.99 61.51 -42.18
N ASN A 50 3.06 60.78 -41.90
CA ASN A 50 4.24 61.35 -41.24
C ASN A 50 4.91 62.44 -42.09
N ALA A 51 5.16 62.19 -43.37
CA ALA A 51 5.72 63.20 -44.27
C ALA A 51 4.85 64.47 -44.31
N PHE A 52 3.52 64.31 -44.39
CA PHE A 52 2.60 65.44 -44.39
C PHE A 52 2.57 66.19 -43.05
N ASN A 53 2.44 65.49 -41.92
CA ASN A 53 2.29 66.13 -40.60
C ASN A 53 3.56 66.89 -40.17
N TYR A 54 4.74 66.35 -40.49
CA TYR A 54 6.02 66.91 -40.02
C TYR A 54 6.71 67.83 -41.03
N ALA A 55 6.50 67.62 -42.34
CA ALA A 55 7.14 68.42 -43.40
C ALA A 55 6.15 69.24 -44.25
N ARG A 56 4.83 69.10 -44.02
CA ARG A 56 3.75 69.75 -44.80
C ARG A 56 3.79 69.45 -46.30
N GLY A 57 4.39 68.32 -46.68
CA GLY A 57 4.45 67.87 -48.06
C GLY A 57 5.50 66.79 -48.27
N GLY A 58 5.42 66.11 -49.42
CA GLY A 58 6.37 65.05 -49.77
C GLY A 58 6.10 64.44 -51.13
N ILE A 59 6.88 63.42 -51.46
CA ILE A 59 6.79 62.67 -52.71
C ILE A 59 6.78 61.18 -52.37
N VAL A 60 5.86 60.43 -52.98
CA VAL A 60 5.80 58.97 -52.92
C VAL A 60 6.08 58.42 -54.30
N GLU A 61 7.12 57.59 -54.42
CA GLU A 61 7.51 56.96 -55.67
C GLU A 61 7.39 55.45 -55.54
N PHE A 62 6.61 54.85 -56.43
CA PHE A 62 6.47 53.40 -56.54
C PHE A 62 7.35 52.92 -57.70
N SER A 63 8.13 51.88 -57.46
CA SER A 63 9.06 51.31 -58.44
C SER A 63 9.21 49.81 -58.25
N ILE A 64 9.70 49.13 -59.29
CA ILE A 64 10.11 47.73 -59.21
C ILE A 64 11.64 47.70 -59.21
N ASP A 65 12.21 47.15 -58.15
CA ASP A 65 13.65 47.01 -57.95
C ASP A 65 14.05 45.55 -57.93
N GLY A 66 15.31 45.25 -58.27
CA GLY A 66 15.90 43.93 -58.10
C GLY A 66 16.42 43.29 -59.39
N LYS A 67 16.85 42.03 -59.26
CA LYS A 67 17.25 41.17 -60.39
C LYS A 67 15.99 40.50 -60.98
N PRO A 68 16.01 40.07 -62.26
CA PRO A 68 14.87 39.43 -62.92
C PRO A 68 14.17 38.32 -62.12
N GLU A 69 14.94 37.54 -61.36
CA GLU A 69 14.46 36.40 -60.57
C GLU A 69 14.04 36.77 -59.13
N ALA A 70 14.25 38.01 -58.71
CA ALA A 70 13.99 38.48 -57.35
C ALA A 70 13.62 39.97 -57.35
N GLN A 71 12.54 40.30 -58.06
CA GLN A 71 12.00 41.65 -58.08
C GLN A 71 11.16 41.94 -56.82
N LYS A 72 11.22 43.18 -56.36
CA LYS A 72 10.45 43.68 -55.23
C LYS A 72 9.73 44.96 -55.61
N LEU A 73 8.54 45.15 -55.05
CA LEU A 73 7.89 46.45 -55.02
C LEU A 73 8.67 47.32 -54.05
N SER A 74 9.19 48.44 -54.53
CA SER A 74 9.98 49.42 -53.79
C SER A 74 9.24 50.74 -53.76
N ILE A 75 9.00 51.25 -52.56
CA ILE A 75 8.22 52.46 -52.32
C ILE A 75 9.12 53.44 -51.57
N LYS A 76 9.43 54.55 -52.23
CA LYS A 76 10.27 55.62 -51.68
C LYS A 76 9.41 56.80 -51.32
N ILE A 77 9.40 57.18 -50.05
CA ILE A 77 8.74 58.36 -49.53
C ILE A 77 9.83 59.36 -49.15
N SER A 78 9.78 60.58 -49.68
CA SER A 78 10.73 61.64 -49.34
C SER A 78 10.03 62.95 -49.04
N ASP A 79 10.52 63.67 -48.03
CA ASP A 79 10.07 65.01 -47.64
C ASP A 79 11.24 65.98 -47.55
N ASP A 80 10.94 67.29 -47.52
CA ASP A 80 11.91 68.39 -47.37
C ASP A 80 11.82 69.02 -45.96
N GLY A 81 11.38 68.25 -44.96
CA GLY A 81 11.13 68.73 -43.60
C GLY A 81 12.38 68.96 -42.76
N PRO A 82 12.21 69.28 -41.46
CA PRO A 82 13.35 69.49 -40.54
C PRO A 82 14.18 68.23 -40.27
N GLY A 83 13.69 67.05 -40.68
CA GLY A 83 14.24 65.75 -40.32
C GLY A 83 13.70 65.23 -38.98
N ILE A 84 13.77 63.92 -38.77
CA ILE A 84 13.40 63.23 -37.53
C ILE A 84 14.54 63.31 -36.50
N SER A 85 14.31 64.01 -35.40
CA SER A 85 15.16 64.01 -34.20
C SER A 85 15.09 62.64 -33.49
N ASN A 86 16.19 62.18 -32.91
CA ASN A 86 16.26 60.91 -32.14
C ASN A 86 15.86 59.65 -32.93
N LEU A 87 16.23 59.59 -34.22
CA LEU A 87 15.93 58.46 -35.12
C LEU A 87 16.41 57.10 -34.56
N GLU A 88 17.57 57.07 -33.91
CA GLU A 88 18.14 55.84 -33.34
C GLU A 88 17.27 55.29 -32.20
N ASP A 89 16.77 56.15 -31.30
CA ASP A 89 15.88 55.76 -30.19
C ASP A 89 14.50 55.29 -30.69
N ILE A 90 14.00 55.88 -31.78
CA ILE A 90 12.75 55.47 -32.43
C ILE A 90 12.90 54.09 -33.08
N LEU A 91 14.01 53.85 -33.77
CA LEU A 91 14.30 52.55 -34.41
C LEU A 91 14.60 51.44 -33.39
N ALA A 92 15.15 51.79 -32.22
CA ALA A 92 15.36 50.88 -31.09
C ALA A 92 14.06 50.60 -30.31
N GLY A 93 12.97 51.33 -30.57
CA GLY A 93 11.68 51.16 -29.90
C GLY A 93 11.64 51.72 -28.48
N HIS A 94 12.61 52.56 -28.11
CA HIS A 94 12.71 53.19 -26.79
C HIS A 94 12.04 54.57 -26.73
N TYR A 95 11.66 55.12 -27.88
CA TYR A 95 10.95 56.39 -27.96
C TYR A 95 9.43 56.22 -27.74
N ARG A 96 8.89 56.93 -26.73
CA ARG A 96 7.44 57.10 -26.53
C ARG A 96 7.05 58.53 -26.93
N SER A 97 6.28 58.69 -28.01
CA SER A 97 5.75 60.03 -28.34
C SER A 97 4.68 60.45 -27.33
N GLU A 98 4.66 61.72 -26.95
CA GLU A 98 3.66 62.31 -26.04
C GLU A 98 2.21 62.24 -26.58
N THR A 99 2.02 62.01 -27.89
CA THR A 99 0.70 61.92 -28.55
C THR A 99 0.19 60.49 -28.77
N GLY A 100 0.92 59.46 -28.34
CA GLY A 100 0.56 58.04 -28.57
C GLY A 100 0.67 57.56 -30.03
N MET A 101 1.02 58.42 -30.99
CA MET A 101 1.16 58.12 -32.43
C MET A 101 2.59 57.71 -32.88
N GLY A 102 3.48 57.35 -31.95
CA GLY A 102 4.89 57.01 -32.21
C GLY A 102 5.17 55.59 -32.75
N LEU A 103 4.19 54.88 -33.31
CA LEU A 103 4.32 53.46 -33.71
C LEU A 103 4.40 53.21 -35.23
N GLY A 104 4.13 54.21 -36.07
CA GLY A 104 3.98 54.02 -37.53
C GLY A 104 5.25 53.51 -38.24
N ILE A 105 6.43 54.03 -37.87
CA ILE A 105 7.72 53.65 -38.49
C ILE A 105 8.15 52.23 -38.08
N VAL A 106 8.01 51.90 -36.79
CA VAL A 106 8.35 50.56 -36.24
C VAL A 106 7.37 49.50 -36.74
N GLY A 107 6.08 49.81 -36.80
CA GLY A 107 5.06 48.95 -37.40
C GLY A 107 5.32 48.67 -38.88
N THR A 108 5.68 49.71 -39.64
CA THR A 108 6.04 49.58 -41.06
C THR A 108 7.27 48.67 -41.26
N ARG A 109 8.30 48.80 -40.41
CA ARG A 109 9.48 47.91 -40.45
C ARG A 109 9.12 46.44 -40.22
N ARG A 110 8.08 46.13 -39.43
CA ARG A 110 7.62 44.75 -39.18
C ARG A 110 6.77 44.19 -40.33
N LEU A 111 6.04 45.03 -41.03
CA LEU A 111 5.10 44.64 -42.09
C LEU A 111 5.78 44.46 -43.47
N MET A 112 6.96 45.03 -43.66
CA MET A 112 7.71 45.07 -44.93
C MET A 112 8.99 44.22 -44.88
N ASP A 113 9.45 43.73 -46.04
CA ASP A 113 10.61 42.81 -46.12
C ASP A 113 11.95 43.56 -46.14
N SER A 114 11.95 44.81 -46.61
CA SER A 114 13.09 45.72 -46.54
C SER A 114 12.65 47.10 -46.09
N PHE A 115 13.46 47.74 -45.25
CA PHE A 115 13.21 49.08 -44.71
C PHE A 115 14.56 49.80 -44.59
N ASP A 116 14.69 50.97 -45.21
CA ASP A 116 15.83 51.87 -45.10
C ASP A 116 15.33 53.29 -44.85
N ILE A 117 15.98 54.02 -43.94
CA ILE A 117 15.61 55.40 -43.60
C ILE A 117 16.85 56.28 -43.54
N LYS A 118 16.82 57.37 -44.29
CA LYS A 118 17.86 58.38 -44.32
C LYS A 118 17.26 59.70 -43.88
N CYS A 119 17.67 60.16 -42.71
CA CYS A 119 17.29 61.45 -42.17
C CYS A 119 18.54 62.35 -42.17
N THR A 120 18.43 63.55 -42.71
CA THR A 120 19.48 64.56 -42.57
C THR A 120 18.88 65.79 -41.90
N PRO A 121 19.40 66.23 -40.73
CA PRO A 121 18.88 67.40 -40.05
C PRO A 121 18.83 68.63 -40.98
N GLY A 122 17.66 69.24 -41.11
CA GLY A 122 17.41 70.40 -41.96
C GLY A 122 17.36 70.13 -43.48
N LYS A 123 17.42 68.87 -43.93
CA LYS A 123 17.33 68.49 -45.35
C LYS A 123 16.29 67.38 -45.63
N GLY A 124 15.37 67.14 -44.69
CA GLY A 124 14.25 66.21 -44.85
C GLY A 124 14.56 64.74 -44.54
N THR A 125 13.53 63.90 -44.67
CA THR A 125 13.59 62.46 -44.45
C THR A 125 13.27 61.70 -45.73
N THR A 126 14.02 60.62 -45.99
CA THR A 126 13.72 59.65 -47.06
C THR A 126 13.58 58.26 -46.46
N VAL A 127 12.44 57.62 -46.69
CA VAL A 127 12.15 56.24 -46.28
C VAL A 127 11.94 55.38 -47.51
N ILE A 128 12.66 54.27 -47.60
CA ILE A 128 12.52 53.27 -48.68
C ILE A 128 12.04 51.98 -48.04
N ILE A 129 10.85 51.56 -48.40
CA ILE A 129 10.28 50.27 -47.99
C ILE A 129 10.15 49.34 -49.19
N GLY A 130 10.26 48.04 -48.97
CA GLY A 130 10.11 47.08 -50.05
C GLY A 130 9.49 45.75 -49.62
N LYS A 131 8.74 45.15 -50.55
CA LYS A 131 8.04 43.86 -50.40
C LYS A 131 8.38 42.97 -51.59
N LYS A 132 8.81 41.74 -51.36
CA LYS A 132 9.13 40.77 -52.42
C LYS A 132 7.85 40.41 -53.16
N ILE A 133 7.88 40.40 -54.48
CA ILE A 133 6.69 40.07 -55.28
C ILE A 133 6.52 38.54 -55.29
N PRO A 134 5.35 37.99 -54.88
CA PRO A 134 5.14 36.56 -54.86
C PRO A 134 5.04 35.98 -56.28
N ASN A 135 5.57 34.76 -56.49
CA ASN A 135 5.40 33.97 -57.72
C ASN A 135 5.81 34.66 -59.05
N ILE A 136 6.99 35.28 -59.09
CA ILE A 136 7.56 35.85 -60.33
C ILE A 136 7.87 34.72 -61.34
N LYS A 137 6.99 34.49 -62.32
CA LYS A 137 7.21 33.51 -63.41
C LYS A 137 8.07 34.05 -64.56
N ALA A 138 8.06 35.37 -64.76
CA ALA A 138 8.86 36.08 -65.74
C ALA A 138 9.16 37.50 -65.20
N PRO A 139 10.31 38.09 -65.52
CA PRO A 139 10.63 39.43 -65.05
C PRO A 139 9.63 40.46 -65.55
N ILE A 140 9.10 41.25 -64.63
CA ILE A 140 8.23 42.39 -64.91
C ILE A 140 9.09 43.46 -65.58
N GLY A 141 9.02 43.50 -66.91
CA GLY A 141 9.71 44.47 -67.76
C GLY A 141 8.94 45.78 -67.96
N PRO A 142 9.51 46.73 -68.74
CA PRO A 142 8.92 48.05 -68.98
C PRO A 142 7.49 48.00 -69.54
N ASP A 143 7.17 47.03 -70.40
CA ASP A 143 5.83 46.89 -71.01
C ASP A 143 4.75 46.43 -70.02
N ALA A 144 5.11 45.65 -69.01
CA ALA A 144 4.20 45.25 -67.96
C ALA A 144 3.93 46.43 -67.01
N ILE A 145 4.95 47.24 -66.72
CA ILE A 145 4.80 48.46 -65.92
C ILE A 145 3.93 49.50 -66.63
N ARG A 146 4.08 49.64 -67.95
CA ARG A 146 3.21 50.51 -68.75
C ARG A 146 1.75 50.08 -68.68
N ARG A 147 1.47 48.77 -68.76
CA ARG A 147 0.11 48.22 -68.55
C ARG A 147 -0.45 48.50 -67.16
N ILE A 148 0.35 48.30 -66.11
CA ILE A 148 -0.04 48.64 -64.73
C ILE A 148 -0.37 50.13 -64.62
N THR A 149 0.45 50.99 -65.21
CA THR A 149 0.26 52.45 -65.19
C THR A 149 -1.02 52.85 -65.92
N ASP A 150 -1.30 52.26 -67.08
CA ASP A 150 -2.52 52.51 -67.86
C ASP A 150 -3.79 52.04 -67.10
N GLU A 151 -3.73 50.91 -66.39
CA GLU A 151 -4.84 50.44 -65.54
C GLU A 151 -5.09 51.34 -64.32
N LEU A 152 -4.02 51.86 -63.71
CA LEU A 152 -4.13 52.81 -62.61
C LEU A 152 -4.79 54.13 -63.07
N ILE A 153 -4.49 54.60 -64.27
CA ILE A 153 -5.13 55.81 -64.83
C ILE A 153 -6.63 55.58 -65.10
N LYS A 154 -7.02 54.36 -65.50
CA LYS A 154 -8.42 54.00 -65.80
C LYS A 154 -9.30 53.78 -64.57
N LYS A 155 -8.75 53.32 -63.45
CA LYS A 155 -9.50 53.11 -62.21
C LYS A 155 -9.51 54.39 -61.38
N GLU A 156 -10.69 55.00 -61.25
CA GLU A 156 -10.91 56.05 -60.25
C GLU A 156 -10.72 55.47 -58.83
N PRO A 157 -10.12 56.25 -57.91
CA PRO A 157 -10.06 55.88 -56.49
C PRO A 157 -11.47 55.63 -55.92
N GLN A 158 -11.67 54.51 -55.22
CA GLN A 158 -12.96 54.19 -54.57
C GLN A 158 -13.33 55.26 -53.53
N SER A 159 -14.63 55.55 -53.41
CA SER A 159 -15.11 56.53 -52.43
C SER A 159 -14.93 56.00 -50.99
N PRO A 160 -14.44 56.81 -50.04
CA PRO A 160 -14.33 56.45 -48.62
C PRO A 160 -15.63 55.89 -48.00
N ILE A 161 -16.79 56.25 -48.56
CA ILE A 161 -18.11 55.81 -48.08
C ILE A 161 -18.34 54.32 -48.37
N GLU A 162 -17.89 53.81 -49.52
CA GLU A 162 -18.09 52.42 -49.92
C GLU A 162 -17.27 51.45 -49.06
N GLU A 163 -16.03 51.84 -48.71
CA GLU A 163 -15.16 51.04 -47.83
C GLU A 163 -15.74 50.95 -46.42
N PHE A 164 -16.29 52.05 -45.90
CA PHE A 164 -16.96 52.07 -44.59
C PHE A 164 -18.23 51.20 -44.56
N GLN A 165 -19.03 51.22 -45.64
CA GLN A 165 -20.23 50.39 -45.74
C GLN A 165 -19.91 48.89 -45.74
N MET A 166 -18.84 48.48 -46.43
CA MET A 166 -18.38 47.09 -46.40
C MET A 166 -17.95 46.64 -44.99
N GLN A 167 -17.19 47.47 -44.27
CA GLN A 167 -16.76 47.14 -42.89
C GLN A 167 -17.96 46.98 -41.94
N ASN A 168 -18.97 47.85 -42.03
CA ASN A 168 -20.16 47.73 -41.20
C ASN A 168 -20.95 46.44 -41.48
N GLN A 169 -21.05 46.01 -42.74
CA GLN A 169 -21.71 44.75 -43.07
C GLN A 169 -20.96 43.54 -42.54
N GLU A 170 -19.63 43.54 -42.58
CA GLU A 170 -18.79 42.48 -42.02
C GLU A 170 -18.94 42.41 -40.48
N LEU A 171 -18.96 43.57 -39.82
CA LEU A 171 -19.15 43.65 -38.37
C LEU A 171 -20.50 43.06 -37.93
N LEU A 172 -21.57 43.41 -38.64
CA LEU A 172 -22.92 42.90 -38.35
C LEU A 172 -23.00 41.37 -38.45
N ARG A 173 -22.40 40.79 -39.50
CA ARG A 173 -22.33 39.32 -39.63
C ARG A 173 -21.58 38.67 -38.47
N THR A 174 -20.48 39.28 -38.05
CA THR A 174 -19.66 38.75 -36.95
C THR A 174 -20.42 38.81 -35.63
N LEU A 175 -21.18 39.88 -35.38
CA LEU A 175 -22.02 40.03 -34.20
C LEU A 175 -23.16 39.01 -34.16
N GLU A 176 -23.80 38.74 -35.30
CA GLU A 176 -24.82 37.70 -35.40
C GLU A 176 -24.25 36.29 -35.12
N GLU A 177 -23.05 35.98 -35.63
CA GLU A 177 -22.40 34.70 -35.38
C GLU A 177 -22.02 34.53 -33.90
N ILE A 178 -21.45 35.58 -33.28
CA ILE A 178 -21.12 35.59 -31.85
C ILE A 178 -22.37 35.37 -31.01
N LYS A 179 -23.44 36.12 -31.28
CA LYS A 179 -24.70 35.99 -30.55
C LYS A 179 -25.27 34.57 -30.62
N ARG A 180 -25.26 33.97 -31.80
CA ARG A 180 -25.72 32.59 -32.00
C ARG A 180 -24.88 31.58 -31.20
N ARG A 181 -23.55 31.73 -31.17
CA ARG A 181 -22.67 30.87 -30.35
C ARG A 181 -22.90 31.07 -28.85
N GLN A 182 -23.19 32.30 -28.41
CA GLN A 182 -23.54 32.59 -27.02
C GLN A 182 -24.81 31.83 -26.59
N GLU A 183 -25.87 31.91 -27.39
CA GLU A 183 -27.14 31.21 -27.12
C GLU A 183 -26.97 29.68 -27.09
N GLU A 184 -26.13 29.13 -27.97
CA GLU A 184 -25.82 27.69 -27.99
C GLU A 184 -25.03 27.25 -26.74
N LEU A 185 -24.06 28.04 -26.29
CA LEU A 185 -23.30 27.78 -25.06
C LEU A 185 -24.17 27.83 -23.82
N GLU A 186 -25.08 28.81 -23.72
CA GLU A 186 -26.02 28.89 -22.60
C GLU A 186 -26.92 27.66 -22.54
N ARG A 187 -27.43 27.21 -23.69
CA ARG A 187 -28.23 25.98 -23.77
C ARG A 187 -27.43 24.75 -23.33
N LEU A 188 -26.19 24.60 -23.80
CA LEU A 188 -25.34 23.47 -23.42
C LEU A 188 -25.02 23.49 -21.91
N ASN A 189 -24.77 24.66 -21.33
CA ASN A 189 -24.50 24.79 -19.91
C ASN A 189 -25.69 24.35 -19.06
N LEU A 190 -26.91 24.72 -19.45
CA LEU A 190 -28.12 24.28 -18.75
C LEU A 190 -28.28 22.75 -18.79
N GLU A 191 -28.04 22.13 -19.96
CA GLU A 191 -28.09 20.67 -20.11
C GLU A 191 -26.99 19.97 -19.29
N LEU A 192 -25.79 20.58 -19.21
CA LEU A 192 -24.68 20.08 -18.41
C LEU A 192 -24.96 20.19 -16.90
N GLU A 193 -25.59 21.28 -16.46
CA GLU A 193 -26.01 21.44 -15.05
C GLU A 193 -27.09 20.42 -14.66
N GLU A 194 -28.05 20.15 -15.55
CA GLU A 194 -29.09 19.15 -15.32
C GLU A 194 -28.51 17.73 -15.24
N THR A 195 -27.62 17.37 -16.16
CA THR A 195 -26.93 16.07 -16.13
C THR A 195 -26.03 15.94 -14.90
N ASN A 196 -25.29 16.98 -14.52
CA ASN A 196 -24.48 16.97 -13.29
C ASN A 196 -25.34 16.77 -12.04
N ARG A 197 -26.50 17.42 -11.95
CA ARG A 197 -27.45 17.18 -10.84
C ARG A 197 -27.94 15.73 -10.82
N GLY A 198 -28.26 15.16 -11.98
CA GLY A 198 -28.65 13.76 -12.10
C GLY A 198 -27.55 12.80 -11.65
N VAL A 199 -26.31 13.05 -12.04
CA VAL A 199 -25.14 12.26 -11.64
C VAL A 199 -24.90 12.33 -10.14
N VAL A 200 -24.97 13.52 -9.53
CA VAL A 200 -24.80 13.68 -8.07
C VAL A 200 -25.90 12.94 -7.30
N ALA A 201 -27.15 12.99 -7.76
CA ALA A 201 -28.24 12.24 -7.15
C ALA A 201 -28.03 10.71 -7.23
N LEU A 202 -27.55 10.21 -8.37
CA LEU A 202 -27.19 8.80 -8.55
C LEU A 202 -26.06 8.37 -7.62
N TYR A 203 -25.01 9.19 -7.45
CA TYR A 203 -23.94 8.88 -6.50
C TYR A 203 -24.44 8.81 -5.07
N ALA A 204 -25.32 9.72 -4.65
CA ALA A 204 -25.91 9.68 -3.32
C ALA A 204 -26.76 8.42 -3.09
N GLU A 205 -27.56 8.00 -4.08
CA GLU A 205 -28.34 6.75 -3.99
C GLU A 205 -27.43 5.51 -3.94
N LEU A 206 -26.32 5.54 -4.68
CA LEU A 206 -25.36 4.44 -4.70
C LEU A 206 -24.63 4.30 -3.35
N ASP A 207 -24.20 5.41 -2.77
CA ASP A 207 -23.58 5.45 -1.44
C ASP A 207 -24.55 4.98 -0.36
N GLU A 208 -25.82 5.40 -0.39
CA GLU A 208 -26.84 4.93 0.55
C GLU A 208 -27.04 3.41 0.47
N LYS A 209 -27.13 2.87 -0.76
CA LYS A 209 -27.22 1.41 -0.98
C LYS A 209 -25.98 0.67 -0.50
N ALA A 210 -24.79 1.21 -0.75
CA ALA A 210 -23.53 0.62 -0.30
C ALA A 210 -23.47 0.55 1.24
N GLU A 211 -23.80 1.65 1.93
CA GLU A 211 -23.87 1.66 3.39
C GLU A 211 -24.91 0.66 3.93
N HIS A 212 -26.08 0.57 3.29
CA HIS A 212 -27.13 -0.34 3.71
C HIS A 212 -26.67 -1.80 3.60
N LEU A 213 -26.04 -2.17 2.49
CA LEU A 213 -25.46 -3.50 2.28
C LEU A 213 -24.38 -3.81 3.31
N GLN A 214 -23.51 -2.85 3.60
CA GLN A 214 -22.45 -3.01 4.60
C GLN A 214 -23.03 -3.23 6.00
N ARG A 215 -24.07 -2.47 6.39
CA ARG A 215 -24.78 -2.68 7.67
C ARG A 215 -25.42 -4.07 7.76
N ILE A 216 -26.02 -4.56 6.68
CA ILE A 216 -26.58 -5.92 6.62
C ILE A 216 -25.46 -6.96 6.80
N ASN A 217 -24.33 -6.79 6.11
CA ASN A 217 -23.21 -7.72 6.22
C ASN A 217 -22.63 -7.77 7.64
N ASP A 218 -22.47 -6.61 8.28
CA ASP A 218 -22.01 -6.51 9.67
C ASP A 218 -23.00 -7.13 10.67
N ALA A 219 -24.30 -7.00 10.42
CA ALA A 219 -25.34 -7.64 11.21
C ALA A 219 -25.32 -9.17 11.03
N LYS A 220 -25.20 -9.67 9.79
CA LYS A 220 -25.03 -11.10 9.46
C LYS A 220 -23.81 -11.67 10.18
N ALA A 221 -22.67 -10.98 10.14
CA ALA A 221 -21.44 -11.41 10.79
C ALA A 221 -21.55 -11.46 12.32
N ARG A 222 -22.18 -10.44 12.94
CA ARG A 222 -22.42 -10.42 14.39
C ARG A 222 -23.38 -11.51 14.83
N PHE A 223 -24.45 -11.74 14.06
CA PHE A 223 -25.39 -12.83 14.30
C PHE A 223 -24.68 -14.17 14.29
N LEU A 224 -23.89 -14.46 13.24
CA LEU A 224 -23.16 -15.73 13.13
C LEU A 224 -22.12 -15.89 14.26
N SER A 225 -21.38 -14.83 14.60
CA SER A 225 -20.41 -14.88 15.71
C SER A 225 -21.06 -15.16 17.07
N ASN A 226 -22.24 -14.63 17.35
CA ASN A 226 -22.96 -14.90 18.60
C ASN A 226 -23.50 -16.33 18.62
N MET A 227 -24.12 -16.75 17.51
CA MET A 227 -24.65 -18.11 17.35
C MET A 227 -23.56 -19.18 17.47
N SER A 228 -22.30 -18.88 17.10
CA SER A 228 -21.15 -19.76 17.33
C SER A 228 -21.07 -20.25 18.76
N HIS A 229 -21.10 -19.33 19.72
CA HIS A 229 -20.95 -19.65 21.14
C HIS A 229 -22.18 -20.38 21.66
N GLU A 230 -23.37 -20.00 21.18
CA GLU A 230 -24.63 -20.67 21.53
C GLU A 230 -24.71 -22.11 20.98
N PHE A 231 -24.07 -22.42 19.85
CA PHE A 231 -24.02 -23.79 19.32
C PHE A 231 -22.86 -24.62 19.88
N LYS A 232 -21.67 -24.04 20.07
CA LYS A 232 -20.50 -24.77 20.58
C LYS A 232 -20.70 -25.24 22.02
N THR A 233 -21.36 -24.45 22.85
CA THR A 233 -21.57 -24.76 24.27
C THR A 233 -22.39 -26.06 24.48
N PRO A 234 -23.60 -26.22 23.91
CA PRO A 234 -24.35 -27.46 24.05
C PRO A 234 -23.66 -28.65 23.37
N LEU A 235 -22.95 -28.44 22.25
CA LEU A 235 -22.20 -29.50 21.57
C LEU A 235 -21.04 -30.04 22.40
N ASN A 236 -20.25 -29.16 23.02
CA ASN A 236 -19.15 -29.56 23.89
C ASN A 236 -19.66 -30.34 25.10
N SER A 237 -20.82 -29.97 25.64
CA SER A 237 -21.49 -30.72 26.72
C SER A 237 -21.91 -32.13 26.28
N ILE A 238 -22.47 -32.28 25.07
CA ILE A 238 -22.82 -33.59 24.50
C ILE A 238 -21.57 -34.45 24.33
N ILE A 239 -20.49 -33.90 23.76
CA ILE A 239 -19.23 -34.63 23.54
C ILE A 239 -18.62 -35.05 24.89
N ALA A 240 -18.65 -34.17 25.89
CA ALA A 240 -18.14 -34.47 27.23
C ALA A 240 -18.90 -35.62 27.90
N LEU A 241 -20.25 -35.58 27.88
CA LEU A 241 -21.08 -36.66 28.43
C LEU A 241 -20.86 -37.99 27.71
N VAL A 242 -20.72 -37.95 26.39
CA VAL A 242 -20.43 -39.12 25.57
C VAL A 242 -19.05 -39.71 25.89
N ARG A 243 -18.03 -38.88 26.15
CA ARG A 243 -16.72 -39.35 26.61
C ARG A 243 -16.80 -40.02 27.99
N LEU A 244 -17.56 -39.44 28.93
CA LEU A 244 -17.75 -40.05 30.26
C LEU A 244 -18.40 -41.43 30.16
N LEU A 245 -19.39 -41.60 29.27
CA LEU A 245 -20.02 -42.90 29.01
C LEU A 245 -19.02 -43.90 28.41
N GLN A 246 -18.10 -43.47 27.54
CA GLN A 246 -17.08 -44.33 26.93
C GLN A 246 -15.91 -44.66 27.85
N GLU A 247 -15.70 -43.87 28.89
CA GLU A 247 -14.72 -44.14 29.95
C GLU A 247 -15.31 -45.03 31.07
N HIS A 248 -16.55 -45.52 30.89
CA HIS A 248 -17.26 -46.44 31.78
C HIS A 248 -17.38 -45.92 33.23
N VAL A 249 -17.43 -44.60 33.40
CA VAL A 249 -17.38 -43.92 34.72
C VAL A 249 -18.60 -44.23 35.60
N ASP A 250 -19.79 -44.35 34.99
CA ASP A 250 -21.06 -44.62 35.68
C ASP A 250 -21.56 -46.06 35.50
N GLY A 251 -20.65 -46.98 35.12
CA GLY A 251 -20.94 -48.40 34.90
C GLY A 251 -20.62 -48.87 33.47
N ASP A 252 -20.62 -50.18 33.28
CA ASP A 252 -20.29 -50.79 32.00
C ASP A 252 -21.43 -50.60 30.97
N LEU A 253 -21.06 -50.18 29.76
CA LEU A 253 -21.94 -50.17 28.61
C LEU A 253 -21.99 -51.56 27.97
N ASN A 254 -23.17 -51.99 27.52
CA ASN A 254 -23.24 -53.17 26.65
C ASN A 254 -22.75 -52.84 25.22
N GLU A 255 -22.43 -53.86 24.43
CA GLU A 255 -21.88 -53.68 23.07
C GLU A 255 -22.74 -52.78 22.16
N GLU A 256 -24.05 -52.80 22.34
CA GLU A 256 -24.97 -52.00 21.52
C GLU A 256 -25.03 -50.54 22.00
N GLN A 257 -24.95 -50.33 23.32
CA GLN A 257 -24.82 -49.00 23.93
C GLN A 257 -23.48 -48.35 23.55
N GLU A 258 -22.37 -49.09 23.52
CA GLU A 258 -21.08 -48.56 23.06
C GLU A 258 -21.14 -48.07 21.62
N LYS A 259 -21.80 -48.82 20.72
CA LYS A 259 -22.03 -48.39 19.34
C LYS A 259 -22.89 -47.13 19.28
N GLN A 260 -23.99 -47.07 20.04
CA GLN A 260 -24.87 -45.91 20.10
C GLN A 260 -24.12 -44.66 20.59
N VAL A 261 -23.35 -44.78 21.68
CA VAL A 261 -22.53 -43.70 22.23
C VAL A 261 -21.47 -43.25 21.23
N SER A 262 -20.84 -44.18 20.50
CA SER A 262 -19.93 -43.85 19.40
C SER A 262 -20.62 -43.10 18.25
N TYR A 263 -21.87 -43.43 17.90
CA TYR A 263 -22.63 -42.69 16.88
C TYR A 263 -23.00 -41.28 17.34
N ILE A 264 -23.38 -41.11 18.61
CA ILE A 264 -23.68 -39.79 19.19
C ILE A 264 -22.41 -38.93 19.19
N ARG A 265 -21.26 -39.50 19.58
CA ARG A 265 -19.95 -38.81 19.53
C ARG A 265 -19.67 -38.26 18.15
N ARG A 266 -19.71 -39.15 17.15
CA ARG A 266 -19.40 -38.81 15.76
C ARG A 266 -20.35 -37.74 15.24
N SER A 267 -21.65 -37.84 15.53
CA SER A 267 -22.63 -36.85 15.10
C SER A 267 -22.40 -35.47 15.74
N ALA A 268 -21.99 -35.43 17.02
CA ALA A 268 -21.67 -34.18 17.71
C ALA A 268 -20.36 -33.55 17.22
N GLU A 269 -19.35 -34.37 16.93
CA GLU A 269 -18.10 -33.93 16.29
C GLU A 269 -18.36 -33.37 14.89
N ASP A 270 -19.17 -34.06 14.07
CA ASP A 270 -19.58 -33.61 12.73
C ASP A 270 -20.34 -32.27 12.79
N LEU A 271 -21.25 -32.09 13.77
CA LEU A 271 -21.97 -30.81 13.94
C LEU A 271 -21.02 -29.68 14.37
N THR A 272 -20.03 -30.00 15.20
CA THR A 272 -19.03 -29.03 15.67
C THR A 272 -18.15 -28.55 14.51
N GLU A 273 -17.72 -29.46 13.64
CA GLU A 273 -16.96 -29.12 12.43
C GLU A 273 -17.81 -28.27 11.49
N LEU A 274 -19.09 -28.63 11.26
CA LEU A 274 -20.00 -27.85 10.42
C LEU A 274 -20.20 -26.42 10.93
N VAL A 275 -20.46 -26.27 12.23
CA VAL A 275 -20.61 -24.95 12.85
C VAL A 275 -19.31 -24.16 12.72
N SER A 276 -18.15 -24.79 12.95
CA SER A 276 -16.86 -24.11 12.80
C SER A 276 -16.61 -23.66 11.36
N ASP A 277 -16.84 -24.53 10.37
CA ASP A 277 -16.65 -24.21 8.95
C ASP A 277 -17.55 -23.05 8.51
N LEU A 278 -18.83 -23.06 8.92
CA LEU A 278 -19.78 -21.99 8.62
C LEU A 278 -19.30 -20.62 9.15
N LEU A 279 -18.74 -20.63 10.35
CA LEU A 279 -18.24 -19.42 11.00
C LEU A 279 -16.95 -18.93 10.36
N ASP A 280 -16.07 -19.85 9.99
CA ASP A 280 -14.83 -19.50 9.30
C ASP A 280 -15.16 -18.86 7.94
N ILE A 281 -16.13 -19.40 7.20
CA ILE A 281 -16.65 -18.75 5.97
C ILE A 281 -17.18 -17.34 6.29
N ALA A 282 -18.04 -17.19 7.30
CA ALA A 282 -18.62 -15.91 7.68
C ALA A 282 -17.57 -14.85 8.10
N LYS A 283 -16.52 -15.29 8.79
CA LYS A 283 -15.40 -14.42 9.20
C LYS A 283 -14.54 -14.00 8.01
N VAL A 284 -14.37 -14.88 7.02
CA VAL A 284 -13.65 -14.54 5.79
C VAL A 284 -14.49 -13.57 4.94
N GLU A 285 -15.80 -13.80 4.77
CA GLU A 285 -16.70 -12.89 4.03
C GLU A 285 -16.79 -11.48 4.63
N SER A 286 -16.75 -11.38 5.96
CA SER A 286 -16.82 -10.09 6.66
C SER A 286 -15.46 -9.38 6.79
N GLY A 287 -14.38 -9.95 6.23
CA GLY A 287 -13.04 -9.37 6.30
C GLY A 287 -12.43 -9.34 7.70
N LYS A 288 -13.03 -10.02 8.68
CA LYS A 288 -12.58 -10.06 10.09
C LYS A 288 -11.47 -11.07 10.34
N THR A 289 -11.11 -11.87 9.33
CA THR A 289 -10.05 -12.86 9.43
C THR A 289 -8.69 -12.21 9.22
N THR A 290 -7.83 -12.23 10.24
CA THR A 290 -6.45 -11.76 10.13
C THR A 290 -5.54 -12.88 9.61
N VAL A 291 -4.64 -12.51 8.69
CA VAL A 291 -3.59 -13.39 8.17
C VAL A 291 -2.38 -13.27 9.09
N LYS A 292 -1.89 -14.39 9.63
CA LYS A 292 -0.71 -14.44 10.51
C LYS A 292 0.45 -15.10 9.76
N PRO A 293 1.19 -14.36 8.93
CA PRO A 293 2.26 -14.96 8.13
C PRO A 293 3.43 -15.38 9.01
N VAL A 294 3.91 -16.60 8.80
CA VAL A 294 5.07 -17.18 9.45
C VAL A 294 6.02 -17.74 8.40
N GLU A 295 7.32 -17.79 8.71
CA GLU A 295 8.30 -18.49 7.87
C GLU A 295 8.34 -19.97 8.25
N PHE A 296 8.06 -20.83 7.27
CA PHE A 296 8.02 -22.29 7.42
C PHE A 296 8.56 -23.01 6.17
N ALA A 297 9.07 -24.23 6.35
CA ALA A 297 9.45 -25.09 5.25
C ALA A 297 8.27 -25.97 4.83
N VAL A 298 8.06 -26.15 3.52
CA VAL A 298 6.98 -27.01 3.01
C VAL A 298 7.14 -28.47 3.47
N SER A 299 8.37 -28.92 3.68
CA SER A 299 8.68 -30.24 4.26
C SER A 299 8.10 -30.42 5.67
N ASP A 300 8.13 -29.36 6.49
CA ASP A 300 7.68 -29.41 7.88
C ASP A 300 6.15 -29.45 7.91
N LEU A 301 5.51 -28.63 7.07
CA LEU A 301 4.06 -28.67 6.83
C LEU A 301 3.61 -30.07 6.37
N PHE A 302 4.32 -30.69 5.42
CA PHE A 302 4.00 -32.04 4.95
C PHE A 302 4.19 -33.09 6.05
N SER A 303 5.21 -32.93 6.89
CA SER A 303 5.47 -33.83 8.02
C SER A 303 4.36 -33.73 9.08
N ALA A 304 3.92 -32.52 9.41
CA ALA A 304 2.81 -32.27 10.33
C ALA A 304 1.49 -32.84 9.79
N LEU A 305 1.16 -32.58 8.52
CA LEU A 305 -0.02 -33.13 7.85
C LEU A 305 0.01 -34.66 7.80
N ARG A 306 1.17 -35.26 7.51
CA ARG A 306 1.36 -36.72 7.51
C ARG A 306 1.09 -37.31 8.90
N GLY A 307 1.60 -36.69 9.96
CA GLY A 307 1.37 -37.13 11.34
C GLY A 307 -0.10 -37.04 11.74
N MET A 308 -0.77 -35.93 11.40
CA MET A 308 -2.17 -35.68 11.73
C MET A 308 -3.15 -36.58 10.95
N LEU A 309 -2.87 -36.88 9.69
CA LEU A 309 -3.80 -37.60 8.80
C LEU A 309 -3.59 -39.12 8.79
N ARG A 310 -2.47 -39.62 9.32
CA ARG A 310 -2.20 -41.06 9.45
C ARG A 310 -3.30 -41.83 10.19
N PRO A 311 -3.90 -41.34 11.30
CA PRO A 311 -5.02 -42.02 11.96
C PRO A 311 -6.30 -42.08 11.12
N LEU A 312 -6.48 -41.15 10.18
CA LEU A 312 -7.66 -41.10 9.30
C LEU A 312 -7.55 -42.09 8.13
N GLN A 313 -6.37 -42.65 7.87
CA GLN A 313 -6.13 -43.71 6.91
C GLN A 313 -6.65 -45.06 7.45
N THR A 314 -7.97 -45.17 7.54
CA THR A 314 -8.68 -46.36 8.04
C THR A 314 -8.78 -47.47 7.00
N ASN A 315 -8.70 -47.12 5.71
CA ASN A 315 -8.74 -48.07 4.61
C ASN A 315 -7.31 -48.45 4.17
N PRO A 316 -6.82 -49.67 4.49
CA PRO A 316 -5.48 -50.11 4.08
C PRO A 316 -5.33 -50.27 2.55
N ALA A 317 -6.42 -50.23 1.77
CA ALA A 317 -6.37 -50.29 0.32
C ALA A 317 -6.01 -48.95 -0.36
N VAL A 318 -5.86 -47.87 0.41
CA VAL A 318 -5.49 -46.53 -0.08
C VAL A 318 -4.18 -46.12 0.57
N SER A 319 -3.16 -45.83 -0.24
CA SER A 319 -1.87 -45.31 0.24
C SER A 319 -1.81 -43.78 0.20
N LEU A 320 -1.51 -43.13 1.33
CA LEU A 320 -1.24 -41.70 1.38
C LEU A 320 0.27 -41.44 1.18
N VAL A 321 0.62 -40.77 0.09
CA VAL A 321 2.01 -40.49 -0.33
C VAL A 321 2.24 -38.99 -0.33
N PHE A 322 3.26 -38.53 0.40
CA PHE A 322 3.75 -37.16 0.32
C PHE A 322 5.05 -37.18 -0.48
N GLU A 323 5.11 -36.44 -1.58
CA GLU A 323 6.36 -36.23 -2.32
C GLU A 323 7.17 -35.14 -1.63
N ASP A 324 8.45 -35.39 -1.43
CA ASP A 324 9.33 -34.38 -0.85
C ASP A 324 9.44 -33.19 -1.81
N PRO A 325 9.20 -31.96 -1.33
CA PRO A 325 9.27 -30.77 -2.16
C PRO A 325 10.72 -30.54 -2.61
N VAL A 326 10.97 -30.56 -3.92
CA VAL A 326 12.29 -30.31 -4.51
C VAL A 326 12.40 -28.82 -4.85
N GLU A 327 13.48 -28.16 -4.43
CA GLU A 327 13.81 -26.75 -4.78
C GLU A 327 12.80 -25.67 -4.34
N ILE A 328 11.97 -25.93 -3.31
CA ILE A 328 11.08 -24.91 -2.74
C ILE A 328 11.78 -24.20 -1.56
N PRO A 329 12.02 -22.87 -1.63
CA PRO A 329 12.58 -22.12 -0.50
C PRO A 329 11.59 -22.01 0.67
N LEU A 330 12.05 -21.48 1.80
CA LEU A 330 11.17 -21.14 2.92
C LEU A 330 10.04 -20.23 2.44
N MET A 331 8.81 -20.57 2.82
CA MET A 331 7.61 -19.84 2.46
C MET A 331 7.25 -18.90 3.62
N PHE A 332 6.88 -17.67 3.30
CA PHE A 332 6.37 -16.70 4.28
C PHE A 332 4.88 -16.47 4.05
N ASN A 333 4.06 -17.24 4.76
CA ASN A 333 2.60 -17.23 4.62
C ASN A 333 1.94 -17.80 5.89
N ASP A 334 0.61 -17.83 5.96
CA ASP A 334 -0.12 -18.38 7.10
C ASP A 334 -0.16 -19.91 7.02
N GLU A 335 0.82 -20.56 7.66
CA GLU A 335 0.98 -22.02 7.69
C GLU A 335 -0.30 -22.73 8.15
N ALA A 336 -1.00 -22.18 9.14
CA ALA A 336 -2.20 -22.78 9.70
C ALA A 336 -3.36 -22.81 8.68
N LYS A 337 -3.58 -21.70 7.97
CA LYS A 337 -4.62 -21.62 6.92
C LYS A 337 -4.28 -22.48 5.70
N ILE A 338 -3.01 -22.54 5.29
CA ILE A 338 -2.57 -23.44 4.22
C ILE A 338 -2.76 -24.90 4.63
N SER A 339 -2.39 -25.25 5.87
CA SER A 339 -2.62 -26.58 6.45
C SER A 339 -4.11 -26.95 6.45
N GLN A 340 -4.99 -26.01 6.77
CA GLN A 340 -6.45 -26.21 6.74
C GLN A 340 -6.96 -26.53 5.32
N VAL A 341 -6.51 -25.78 4.31
CA VAL A 341 -6.84 -26.05 2.89
C VAL A 341 -6.39 -27.45 2.48
N LEU A 342 -5.14 -27.81 2.79
CA LEU A 342 -4.59 -29.11 2.41
C LEU A 342 -5.24 -30.27 3.18
N ARG A 343 -5.51 -30.10 4.48
CA ARG A 343 -6.28 -31.06 5.30
C ARG A 343 -7.63 -31.36 4.65
N ASN A 344 -8.35 -30.33 4.20
CA ASN A 344 -9.65 -30.49 3.55
C ASN A 344 -9.54 -31.27 2.23
N PHE A 345 -8.55 -30.96 1.39
CA PHE A 345 -8.33 -31.70 0.15
C PHE A 345 -7.94 -33.17 0.40
N ILE A 346 -7.02 -33.43 1.33
CA ILE A 346 -6.54 -34.78 1.61
C ILE A 346 -7.63 -35.63 2.28
N SER A 347 -8.39 -35.05 3.23
CA SER A 347 -9.52 -35.74 3.86
C SER A 347 -10.58 -36.15 2.83
N ASN A 348 -10.92 -35.25 1.90
CA ASN A 348 -11.83 -35.57 0.80
C ASN A 348 -11.26 -36.67 -0.12
N ALA A 349 -9.98 -36.58 -0.49
CA ALA A 349 -9.32 -37.58 -1.32
C ALA A 349 -9.32 -38.98 -0.67
N LEU A 350 -9.00 -39.08 0.62
CA LEU A 350 -9.03 -40.33 1.39
C LEU A 350 -10.45 -40.90 1.52
N LYS A 351 -11.45 -40.02 1.65
CA LYS A 351 -12.86 -40.40 1.78
C LYS A 351 -13.47 -40.96 0.50
N PHE A 352 -13.09 -40.43 -0.66
CA PHE A 352 -13.69 -40.77 -1.96
C PHE A 352 -12.83 -41.73 -2.82
N THR A 353 -11.68 -42.14 -2.31
CA THR A 353 -10.84 -43.18 -2.94
C THR A 353 -11.12 -44.54 -2.30
N VAL A 354 -11.57 -45.51 -3.09
CA VAL A 354 -11.87 -46.86 -2.60
C VAL A 354 -10.61 -47.74 -2.58
N LYS A 355 -9.77 -47.62 -3.61
CA LYS A 355 -8.50 -48.34 -3.77
C LYS A 355 -7.53 -47.48 -4.59
N GLY A 356 -6.24 -47.54 -4.26
CA GLY A 356 -5.17 -46.86 -5.00
C GLY A 356 -4.37 -45.92 -4.11
N GLU A 357 -4.15 -44.69 -4.54
CA GLU A 357 -3.30 -43.74 -3.81
C GLU A 357 -3.87 -42.32 -3.77
N VAL A 358 -3.48 -41.60 -2.72
CA VAL A 358 -3.63 -40.15 -2.59
C VAL A 358 -2.23 -39.55 -2.50
N ARG A 359 -1.88 -38.69 -3.45
CA ARG A 359 -0.54 -38.14 -3.62
C ARG A 359 -0.55 -36.63 -3.39
N VAL A 360 0.27 -36.17 -2.45
CA VAL A 360 0.41 -34.75 -2.09
C VAL A 360 1.77 -34.27 -2.59
N LYS A 361 1.77 -33.17 -3.35
CA LYS A 361 2.96 -32.58 -3.97
C LYS A 361 2.92 -31.06 -3.82
N ALA A 362 4.10 -30.44 -3.77
CA ALA A 362 4.25 -29.01 -3.94
C ALA A 362 5.29 -28.73 -5.03
N GLU A 363 5.05 -27.71 -5.84
CA GLU A 363 5.94 -27.26 -6.91
C GLU A 363 5.99 -25.73 -6.94
N ARG A 364 7.12 -25.16 -7.35
CA ARG A 364 7.23 -23.72 -7.59
C ARG A 364 6.82 -23.41 -9.03
N SER A 365 6.11 -22.31 -9.25
CA SER A 365 5.77 -21.86 -10.61
C SER A 365 7.02 -21.43 -11.39
N ASP A 366 6.96 -21.50 -12.73
CA ASP A 366 8.09 -21.19 -13.62
C ASP A 366 8.68 -19.78 -13.40
N ASN A 367 7.84 -18.82 -13.01
CA ASN A 367 8.25 -17.44 -12.70
C ASN A 367 8.73 -17.25 -11.25
N GLY A 368 8.68 -18.29 -10.42
CA GLY A 368 9.16 -18.30 -9.05
C GLY A 368 8.30 -17.54 -8.04
N GLU A 369 7.20 -16.93 -8.47
CA GLU A 369 6.34 -16.06 -7.66
C GLU A 369 5.33 -16.83 -6.81
N TYR A 370 5.02 -18.08 -7.15
CA TYR A 370 4.00 -18.87 -6.49
C TYR A 370 4.48 -20.29 -6.16
N VAL A 371 3.90 -20.84 -5.10
CA VAL A 371 3.99 -22.26 -4.74
C VAL A 371 2.62 -22.89 -4.98
N ILE A 372 2.60 -23.97 -5.76
CA ILE A 372 1.41 -24.72 -6.15
C ILE A 372 1.44 -26.03 -5.37
N PHE A 373 0.44 -26.22 -4.52
CA PHE A 373 0.19 -27.49 -3.85
C PHE A 373 -0.84 -28.28 -4.65
N SER A 374 -0.60 -29.57 -4.83
CA SER A 374 -1.53 -30.48 -5.51
C SER A 374 -1.82 -31.71 -4.67
N VAL A 375 -3.09 -32.09 -4.58
CA VAL A 375 -3.55 -33.34 -3.97
C VAL A 375 -4.26 -34.15 -5.05
N ALA A 376 -3.62 -35.22 -5.49
CA ALA A 376 -4.14 -36.14 -6.50
C ALA A 376 -4.70 -37.40 -5.85
N ASP A 377 -5.88 -37.84 -6.29
CA ASP A 377 -6.54 -39.07 -5.86
C ASP A 377 -6.86 -39.96 -7.06
N THR A 378 -6.81 -41.28 -6.87
CA THR A 378 -7.24 -42.26 -7.88
C THR A 378 -8.69 -42.72 -7.64
N GLY A 379 -9.53 -41.84 -7.12
CA GLY A 379 -10.92 -42.11 -6.74
C GLY A 379 -11.89 -42.08 -7.92
N ILE A 380 -13.16 -41.83 -7.60
CA ILE A 380 -14.26 -41.85 -8.58
C ILE A 380 -14.21 -40.75 -9.64
N GLY A 381 -13.43 -39.70 -9.42
CA GLY A 381 -13.45 -38.49 -10.27
C GLY A 381 -14.78 -37.72 -10.20
N ILE A 382 -14.80 -36.55 -10.83
CA ILE A 382 -15.89 -35.57 -10.77
C ILE A 382 -16.29 -35.20 -12.21
N ALA A 383 -17.59 -35.33 -12.51
CA ALA A 383 -18.11 -35.03 -13.84
C ALA A 383 -18.02 -33.52 -14.14
N PRO A 384 -17.73 -33.11 -15.39
CA PRO A 384 -17.52 -31.70 -15.75
C PRO A 384 -18.64 -30.75 -15.29
N LYS A 385 -19.90 -31.19 -15.36
CA LYS A 385 -21.07 -30.42 -14.92
C LYS A 385 -21.09 -30.10 -13.42
N ASP A 386 -20.38 -30.90 -12.62
CA ASP A 386 -20.38 -30.81 -11.16
C ASP A 386 -19.11 -30.11 -10.62
N GLN A 387 -18.12 -29.81 -11.48
CA GLN A 387 -16.81 -29.28 -11.06
C GLN A 387 -16.86 -27.84 -10.54
N GLU A 388 -17.79 -27.02 -11.02
CA GLU A 388 -18.03 -25.68 -10.45
C GLU A 388 -18.89 -25.77 -9.19
N LEU A 389 -19.90 -26.65 -9.21
CA LEU A 389 -20.88 -26.82 -8.14
C LEU A 389 -20.26 -27.28 -6.81
N ILE A 390 -19.18 -28.08 -6.83
CA ILE A 390 -18.50 -28.53 -5.60
C ILE A 390 -17.86 -27.40 -4.78
N PHE A 391 -17.67 -26.22 -5.36
CA PHE A 391 -17.14 -25.04 -4.66
C PHE A 391 -18.24 -24.10 -4.14
N GLU A 392 -19.52 -24.42 -4.39
CA GLU A 392 -20.68 -23.71 -3.86
C GLU A 392 -21.05 -24.23 -2.46
N GLU A 393 -21.51 -23.33 -1.59
CA GLU A 393 -21.89 -23.67 -0.21
C GLU A 393 -23.04 -24.69 -0.19
N PHE A 394 -22.95 -25.68 0.70
CA PHE A 394 -23.94 -26.75 0.91
C PHE A 394 -24.20 -27.66 -0.31
N SER A 395 -23.41 -27.52 -1.38
CA SER A 395 -23.60 -28.32 -2.58
C SER A 395 -22.98 -29.71 -2.44
N GLN A 396 -23.72 -30.74 -2.86
CA GLN A 396 -23.31 -32.14 -2.79
C GLN A 396 -23.68 -32.86 -4.09
N VAL A 397 -22.80 -33.72 -4.58
CA VAL A 397 -22.94 -34.39 -5.89
C VAL A 397 -23.43 -35.82 -5.68
N GLU A 398 -24.68 -36.13 -6.01
CA GLU A 398 -25.28 -37.44 -5.74
C GLU A 398 -24.45 -38.61 -6.29
N SER A 399 -23.84 -39.40 -5.38
CA SER A 399 -23.06 -40.59 -5.70
C SER A 399 -23.28 -41.70 -4.66
N GLU A 400 -23.23 -42.96 -5.08
CA GLU A 400 -23.39 -44.15 -4.20
C GLU A 400 -22.38 -44.16 -3.03
N LEU A 401 -21.18 -43.60 -3.22
CA LEU A 401 -20.17 -43.43 -2.17
C LEU A 401 -20.46 -42.26 -1.22
N GLN A 402 -21.13 -41.21 -1.70
CA GLN A 402 -21.57 -40.09 -0.85
C GLN A 402 -22.73 -40.50 0.08
N LYS A 403 -23.60 -41.44 -0.33
CA LYS A 403 -24.65 -42.00 0.55
C LYS A 403 -24.07 -42.68 1.80
N LYS A 404 -22.86 -43.25 1.71
CA LYS A 404 -22.16 -43.92 2.83
C LYS A 404 -21.30 -42.97 3.67
N ALA A 405 -20.89 -41.84 3.11
CA ALA A 405 -19.96 -40.92 3.73
C ALA A 405 -20.48 -39.47 3.58
N LYS A 406 -21.47 -39.09 4.39
CA LYS A 406 -21.99 -37.72 4.43
C LYS A 406 -20.89 -36.73 4.80
N GLY A 407 -20.81 -35.60 4.10
CA GLY A 407 -19.95 -34.46 4.44
C GLY A 407 -20.81 -33.21 4.63
N THR A 408 -20.21 -32.13 5.13
CA THR A 408 -20.92 -30.86 5.38
C THR A 408 -21.19 -30.06 4.10
N GLY A 409 -20.38 -30.27 3.06
CA GLY A 409 -20.42 -29.47 1.82
C GLY A 409 -19.78 -28.09 1.95
N LEU A 410 -19.12 -27.78 3.08
CA LEU A 410 -18.52 -26.46 3.36
C LEU A 410 -16.99 -26.42 3.19
N GLY A 411 -16.32 -27.58 3.24
CA GLY A 411 -14.85 -27.62 3.24
C GLY A 411 -14.18 -27.10 1.96
N LEU A 412 -14.74 -27.37 0.77
CA LEU A 412 -14.20 -26.86 -0.51
C LEU A 412 -14.49 -25.37 -0.72
N PRO A 413 -15.72 -24.85 -0.47
CA PRO A 413 -15.98 -23.41 -0.43
C PRO A 413 -15.04 -22.65 0.51
N LEU A 414 -14.85 -23.15 1.74
CA LEU A 414 -13.92 -22.57 2.71
C LEU A 414 -12.47 -22.58 2.19
N SER A 415 -12.05 -23.69 1.58
CA SER A 415 -10.70 -23.81 1.00
C SER A 415 -10.46 -22.77 -0.10
N LYS A 416 -11.47 -22.51 -0.94
CA LYS A 416 -11.41 -21.46 -1.97
C LYS A 416 -11.29 -20.07 -1.35
N LYS A 417 -12.15 -19.75 -0.38
CA LYS A 417 -12.15 -18.45 0.34
C LYS A 417 -10.84 -18.19 1.09
N LEU A 418 -10.31 -19.18 1.80
CA LEU A 418 -9.02 -19.07 2.49
C LEU A 418 -7.86 -18.86 1.51
N THR A 419 -7.90 -19.54 0.36
CA THR A 419 -6.86 -19.38 -0.66
C THR A 419 -6.92 -18.00 -1.32
N GLU A 420 -8.12 -17.49 -1.62
CA GLU A 420 -8.33 -16.12 -2.11
C GLU A 420 -7.84 -15.06 -1.10
N LEU A 421 -8.14 -15.24 0.19
CA LEU A 421 -7.66 -14.38 1.28
C LEU A 421 -6.13 -14.30 1.33
N LEU A 422 -5.44 -15.40 1.02
CA LEU A 422 -3.97 -15.49 1.00
C LEU A 422 -3.35 -15.02 -0.33
N GLY A 423 -4.14 -14.40 -1.22
CA GLY A 423 -3.66 -13.90 -2.52
C GLY A 423 -3.42 -15.01 -3.55
N GLY A 424 -4.06 -16.15 -3.37
CA GLY A 424 -3.93 -17.35 -4.18
C GLY A 424 -5.20 -17.69 -4.99
N ASN A 425 -5.20 -18.88 -5.61
CA ASN A 425 -6.41 -19.45 -6.21
C ASN A 425 -6.44 -20.99 -6.10
N VAL A 426 -7.66 -21.55 -6.14
CA VAL A 426 -7.91 -23.00 -6.19
C VAL A 426 -8.44 -23.39 -7.57
N TYR A 427 -8.01 -24.53 -8.09
CA TYR A 427 -8.54 -25.13 -9.33
C TYR A 427 -8.45 -26.66 -9.28
N LEU A 428 -9.14 -27.33 -10.19
CA LEU A 428 -9.31 -28.78 -10.21
C LEU A 428 -9.02 -29.34 -11.61
N LYS A 429 -8.42 -30.53 -11.69
CA LYS A 429 -8.44 -31.39 -12.88
C LYS A 429 -9.04 -32.73 -12.46
N SER A 430 -10.15 -33.14 -13.06
CA SER A 430 -10.81 -34.38 -12.69
C SER A 430 -11.50 -35.03 -13.89
N LYS A 431 -11.52 -36.36 -13.90
CA LYS A 431 -12.22 -37.17 -14.89
C LYS A 431 -12.93 -38.34 -14.19
N PRO A 432 -14.22 -38.59 -14.48
CA PRO A 432 -14.95 -39.72 -13.92
C PRO A 432 -14.22 -41.05 -14.16
N GLY A 433 -13.97 -41.81 -13.09
CA GLY A 433 -13.31 -43.11 -13.10
C GLY A 433 -11.78 -43.10 -13.12
N GLU A 434 -11.14 -41.95 -13.39
CA GLU A 434 -9.67 -41.82 -13.38
C GLU A 434 -9.15 -41.14 -12.09
N GLY A 435 -10.01 -40.41 -11.37
CA GLY A 435 -9.67 -39.68 -10.14
C GLY A 435 -9.70 -38.16 -10.29
N SER A 436 -9.22 -37.45 -9.28
CA SER A 436 -9.18 -35.98 -9.26
C SER A 436 -7.84 -35.44 -8.79
N THR A 437 -7.51 -34.21 -9.18
CA THR A 437 -6.35 -33.48 -8.68
C THR A 437 -6.77 -32.05 -8.35
N PHE A 438 -6.75 -31.73 -7.06
CA PHE A 438 -7.01 -30.38 -6.55
C PHE A 438 -5.71 -29.62 -6.44
N PHE A 439 -5.72 -28.37 -6.90
CA PHE A 439 -4.57 -27.48 -6.87
C PHE A 439 -4.90 -26.23 -6.05
N ALA A 440 -4.01 -25.85 -5.13
CA ALA A 440 -4.03 -24.57 -4.43
C ALA A 440 -2.72 -23.83 -4.67
N ARG A 441 -2.81 -22.63 -5.24
CA ARG A 441 -1.66 -21.78 -5.56
C ARG A 441 -1.59 -20.64 -4.55
N PHE A 442 -0.41 -20.40 -3.98
CA PHE A 442 -0.15 -19.31 -3.03
C PHE A 442 1.09 -18.50 -3.43
N PRO A 443 1.16 -17.20 -3.13
CA PRO A 443 2.38 -16.41 -3.34
C PRO A 443 3.55 -16.95 -2.50
N ALA A 444 4.74 -17.03 -3.09
CA ALA A 444 5.95 -17.59 -2.47
C ALA A 444 6.56 -16.67 -1.39
N GLY A 445 6.25 -15.36 -1.40
CA GLY A 445 6.58 -14.46 -0.30
C GLY A 445 6.08 -13.02 -0.48
N LEU A 446 5.49 -12.45 0.57
CA LEU A 446 5.59 -11.01 0.85
C LEU A 446 7.04 -10.76 1.28
N SER A 447 7.79 -9.99 0.50
CA SER A 447 9.23 -9.77 0.72
C SER A 447 9.50 -9.11 2.09
N TYR A 448 10.10 -9.86 3.02
CA TYR A 448 10.83 -9.29 4.14
C TYR A 448 12.03 -10.19 4.48
N THR A 449 13.20 -9.58 4.62
CA THR A 449 14.50 -10.25 4.78
C THR A 449 14.64 -10.93 6.14
N ARG A 450 14.94 -12.23 6.04
CA ARG A 450 15.40 -13.26 6.98
C ARG A 450 16.04 -12.81 8.31
N GLY A 451 15.58 -13.44 9.39
CA GLY A 451 16.29 -13.60 10.67
C GLY A 451 16.14 -15.06 11.14
N GLU A 452 17.26 -15.77 11.24
CA GLU A 452 17.39 -17.22 11.35
C GLU A 452 16.67 -17.87 12.56
N LYS A 453 16.03 -19.04 12.33
CA LYS A 453 15.60 -20.00 13.37
C LYS A 453 16.64 -21.12 13.50
N THR A 454 17.01 -21.42 14.74
CA THR A 454 17.86 -22.55 15.14
C THR A 454 17.02 -23.81 15.40
N GLY A 455 17.56 -24.95 15.00
CA GLY A 455 16.89 -26.25 14.85
C GLY A 455 16.34 -26.94 16.09
N ASP A 456 15.45 -27.89 15.79
CA ASP A 456 14.90 -28.89 16.70
C ASP A 456 15.98 -29.77 17.34
N ARG A 457 15.86 -29.96 18.66
CA ARG A 457 16.38 -31.14 19.37
C ARG A 457 15.32 -31.59 20.36
N GLU A 458 15.09 -32.90 20.44
CA GLU A 458 14.30 -33.53 21.51
C GLU A 458 14.86 -33.14 22.88
N ILE A 459 14.02 -32.63 23.78
CA ILE A 459 14.39 -32.19 25.13
C ILE A 459 13.77 -33.12 26.16
N VAL A 460 14.63 -33.69 27.00
CA VAL A 460 14.28 -34.44 28.21
C VAL A 460 13.75 -33.46 29.27
N PHE A 461 12.58 -33.74 29.86
CA PHE A 461 11.93 -32.88 30.85
C PHE A 461 12.63 -32.94 32.22
N GLU A 462 13.20 -31.81 32.69
CA GLU A 462 13.52 -31.63 34.11
C GLU A 462 12.23 -31.39 34.91
N GLN A 463 12.09 -32.11 36.03
CA GLN A 463 10.96 -31.98 36.95
C GLN A 463 10.95 -30.57 37.57
N ALA A 464 9.77 -29.93 37.61
CA ALA A 464 9.60 -28.67 38.33
C ALA A 464 9.95 -28.86 39.82
N PRO A 465 10.57 -27.88 40.50
CA PRO A 465 10.82 -27.96 41.95
C PRO A 465 9.52 -28.26 42.70
N GLU A 466 9.55 -29.22 43.63
CA GLU A 466 8.38 -29.67 44.39
C GLU A 466 7.61 -28.49 45.04
N ASN A 467 6.28 -28.53 44.97
CA ASN A 467 5.30 -27.64 45.64
C ASN A 467 5.00 -26.26 45.03
N SER A 468 5.16 -26.03 43.73
CA SER A 468 4.72 -24.74 43.15
C SER A 468 3.22 -24.63 42.97
N THR A 469 2.59 -23.53 43.39
CA THR A 469 1.12 -23.39 43.33
C THR A 469 0.67 -22.69 42.05
N VAL A 470 -0.24 -23.31 41.29
CA VAL A 470 -0.91 -22.72 40.13
C VAL A 470 -2.36 -22.43 40.51
N LEU A 471 -2.79 -21.17 40.39
CA LEU A 471 -4.19 -20.79 40.55
C LEU A 471 -4.86 -20.77 39.18
N ILE A 472 -5.95 -21.51 39.04
CA ILE A 472 -6.73 -21.63 37.82
C ILE A 472 -8.07 -20.95 38.04
N ILE A 473 -8.38 -19.96 37.20
CA ILE A 473 -9.60 -19.17 37.28
C ILE A 473 -10.41 -19.46 36.01
N GLU A 474 -11.45 -20.25 36.18
CA GLU A 474 -12.22 -20.88 35.10
C GLU A 474 -13.59 -21.28 35.64
N ASP A 475 -14.69 -20.98 34.95
CA ASP A 475 -16.04 -21.37 35.40
C ASP A 475 -16.38 -22.82 35.02
N ASN A 476 -15.76 -23.34 33.96
CA ASN A 476 -16.02 -24.68 33.44
C ASN A 476 -15.37 -25.81 34.27
N GLU A 477 -16.21 -26.62 34.92
CA GLU A 477 -15.79 -27.77 35.74
C GLU A 477 -15.01 -28.84 34.96
N ALA A 478 -15.34 -29.07 33.68
CA ALA A 478 -14.61 -30.01 32.84
C ALA A 478 -13.19 -29.52 32.52
N MET A 479 -13.00 -28.20 32.36
CA MET A 479 -11.67 -27.61 32.15
C MET A 479 -10.79 -27.70 33.40
N HIS A 480 -11.37 -27.52 34.58
CA HIS A 480 -10.65 -27.76 35.85
C HIS A 480 -10.14 -29.19 35.97
N LEU A 481 -10.97 -30.17 35.63
CA LEU A 481 -10.58 -31.58 35.64
C LEU A 481 -9.42 -31.87 34.66
N ILE A 482 -9.42 -31.21 33.49
CA ILE A 482 -8.34 -31.33 32.50
C ILE A 482 -7.03 -30.77 33.06
N TYR A 483 -7.06 -29.57 33.64
CA TYR A 483 -5.86 -28.96 34.20
C TYR A 483 -5.32 -29.74 35.41
N ASP A 484 -6.20 -30.22 36.28
CA ASP A 484 -5.82 -31.09 37.40
C ASP A 484 -5.13 -32.35 36.87
N LYS A 485 -5.70 -33.03 35.86
CA LYS A 485 -5.08 -34.21 35.23
C LYS A 485 -3.76 -33.88 34.52
N TYR A 486 -3.63 -32.71 33.91
CA TYR A 486 -2.39 -32.30 33.23
C TYR A 486 -1.24 -32.04 34.21
N LEU A 487 -1.56 -31.44 35.35
CA LEU A 487 -0.61 -31.02 36.39
C LEU A 487 -0.40 -32.11 37.45
N LYS A 488 -1.26 -33.12 37.53
CA LYS A 488 -1.11 -34.29 38.42
C LYS A 488 0.19 -35.04 38.12
N GLY A 489 0.94 -35.36 39.18
CA GLY A 489 2.27 -36.00 39.07
C GLY A 489 3.38 -35.07 38.59
N THR A 490 3.11 -33.76 38.50
CA THR A 490 4.13 -32.73 38.28
C THR A 490 4.46 -32.01 39.60
N GLY A 491 5.51 -31.18 39.64
CA GLY A 491 5.85 -30.37 40.81
C GLY A 491 4.84 -29.24 41.11
N PHE A 492 3.75 -29.12 40.35
CA PHE A 492 2.72 -28.09 40.53
C PHE A 492 1.53 -28.59 41.37
N LYS A 493 1.09 -27.77 42.32
CA LYS A 493 -0.14 -27.90 43.10
C LYS A 493 -1.22 -26.98 42.52
N VAL A 494 -2.39 -27.53 42.22
CA VAL A 494 -3.48 -26.78 41.61
C VAL A 494 -4.40 -26.21 42.70
N LYS A 495 -4.76 -24.94 42.56
CA LYS A 495 -5.91 -24.32 43.22
C LYS A 495 -6.87 -23.83 42.16
N SER A 496 -8.16 -24.04 42.39
CA SER A 496 -9.22 -23.67 41.45
C SER A 496 -10.09 -22.56 42.03
N ALA A 497 -10.50 -21.64 41.17
CA ALA A 497 -11.52 -20.64 41.41
C ALA A 497 -12.48 -20.61 40.22
N ARG A 498 -13.77 -20.55 40.50
CA ARG A 498 -14.85 -20.56 39.49
C ARG A 498 -15.38 -19.16 39.15
N SER A 499 -14.96 -18.16 39.92
CA SER A 499 -15.36 -16.76 39.78
C SER A 499 -14.21 -15.84 40.19
N ILE A 500 -14.28 -14.56 39.84
CA ILE A 500 -13.36 -13.54 40.33
C ILE A 500 -13.39 -13.45 41.86
N ASP A 501 -14.57 -13.61 42.49
CA ASP A 501 -14.70 -13.54 43.94
C ASP A 501 -14.00 -14.72 44.64
N GLU A 502 -14.14 -15.93 44.11
CA GLU A 502 -13.38 -17.08 44.56
C GLU A 502 -11.88 -16.90 44.32
N ALA A 503 -11.49 -16.29 43.18
CA ALA A 503 -10.09 -16.01 42.89
C ALA A 503 -9.49 -15.01 43.88
N ARG A 504 -10.22 -13.97 44.27
CA ARG A 504 -9.79 -13.02 45.31
C ARG A 504 -9.61 -13.72 46.65
N THR A 505 -10.59 -14.53 47.05
CA THR A 505 -10.51 -15.32 48.28
C THR A 505 -9.30 -16.26 48.26
N ALA A 506 -9.03 -16.91 47.12
CA ALA A 506 -7.89 -17.80 46.96
C ALA A 506 -6.54 -17.06 47.05
N LEU A 507 -6.45 -15.86 46.46
CA LEU A 507 -5.26 -14.99 46.50
C LEU A 507 -4.96 -14.47 47.91
N GLU A 508 -6.00 -14.22 48.73
CA GLU A 508 -5.84 -13.82 50.14
C GLU A 508 -5.34 -14.98 51.01
N GLN A 509 -5.76 -16.21 50.70
CA GLN A 509 -5.40 -17.39 51.48
C GLN A 509 -4.02 -17.97 51.13
N THR A 510 -3.58 -17.87 49.87
CA THR A 510 -2.30 -18.42 49.43
C THR A 510 -1.82 -17.70 48.19
N MET A 511 -0.57 -17.22 48.19
CA MET A 511 0.04 -16.58 47.04
C MET A 511 0.45 -17.64 46.01
N PRO A 512 -0.13 -17.66 44.79
CA PRO A 512 0.25 -18.59 43.75
C PRO A 512 1.55 -18.17 43.05
N ASP A 513 2.26 -19.14 42.50
CA ASP A 513 3.45 -18.92 41.68
C ASP A 513 3.09 -18.53 40.23
N VAL A 514 1.94 -18.99 39.73
CA VAL A 514 1.41 -18.67 38.39
C VAL A 514 -0.11 -18.67 38.43
N ILE A 515 -0.75 -17.78 37.67
CA ILE A 515 -2.21 -17.75 37.47
C ILE A 515 -2.52 -18.15 36.02
N ILE A 516 -3.47 -19.06 35.83
CA ILE A 516 -4.14 -19.33 34.55
C ILE A 516 -5.52 -18.67 34.63
N LEU A 517 -5.82 -17.79 33.69
CA LEU A 517 -7.03 -16.98 33.69
C LEU A 517 -7.84 -17.20 32.40
N ASP A 518 -9.05 -17.73 32.50
CA ASP A 518 -10.02 -17.60 31.42
C ASP A 518 -10.60 -16.18 31.43
N ILE A 519 -10.67 -15.57 30.27
CA ILE A 519 -11.22 -14.24 30.08
C ILE A 519 -12.74 -14.21 29.97
N LEU A 520 -13.39 -15.33 29.64
CA LEU A 520 -14.84 -15.42 29.43
C LEU A 520 -15.57 -16.01 30.65
N LEU A 521 -15.38 -15.41 31.83
CA LEU A 521 -16.17 -15.77 33.02
C LEU A 521 -17.58 -15.17 32.93
N PRO A 522 -18.67 -15.95 33.11
CA PRO A 522 -20.04 -15.47 32.97
C PRO A 522 -20.38 -14.33 33.92
N GLY A 523 -20.90 -13.22 33.37
CA GLY A 523 -21.36 -12.07 34.17
C GLY A 523 -20.24 -11.22 34.76
N GLU A 524 -18.98 -11.47 34.41
CA GLU A 524 -17.81 -10.87 35.03
C GLU A 524 -16.91 -10.12 34.02
N ASN A 525 -16.28 -9.03 34.46
CA ASN A 525 -15.35 -8.27 33.63
C ASN A 525 -13.90 -8.69 33.92
N THR A 526 -13.49 -9.79 33.30
CA THR A 526 -12.19 -10.39 33.55
C THR A 526 -11.01 -9.52 33.07
N TRP A 527 -11.20 -8.73 32.02
CA TRP A 527 -10.18 -7.77 31.57
C TRP A 527 -9.87 -6.71 32.64
N LYS A 528 -10.91 -6.21 33.31
CA LYS A 528 -10.76 -5.30 34.44
C LYS A 528 -10.03 -5.98 35.60
N PHE A 529 -10.38 -7.23 35.90
CA PHE A 529 -9.69 -8.00 36.95
C PHE A 529 -8.22 -8.26 36.64
N LEU A 530 -7.85 -8.58 35.41
CA LEU A 530 -6.44 -8.69 34.99
C LEU A 530 -5.68 -7.38 35.23
N THR A 531 -6.29 -6.26 34.87
CA THR A 531 -5.73 -4.92 35.09
C THR A 531 -5.53 -4.64 36.59
N GLU A 532 -6.52 -4.99 37.42
CA GLU A 532 -6.44 -4.86 38.87
C GLU A 532 -5.34 -5.74 39.47
N LEU A 533 -5.21 -7.00 39.04
CA LEU A 533 -4.13 -7.90 39.47
C LEU A 533 -2.76 -7.29 39.17
N LYS A 534 -2.59 -6.74 37.97
CA LYS A 534 -1.32 -6.17 37.51
C LYS A 534 -1.03 -4.78 38.06
N SER A 535 -2.04 -4.10 38.59
CA SER A 535 -1.89 -2.80 39.26
C SER A 535 -1.70 -2.94 40.78
N ASN A 536 -1.98 -4.11 41.36
CA ASN A 536 -1.88 -4.35 42.80
C ASN A 536 -0.44 -4.62 43.23
N THR A 537 0.06 -3.88 44.23
CA THR A 537 1.44 -3.99 44.73
C THR A 537 1.81 -5.37 45.27
N SER A 538 0.83 -6.14 45.75
CA SER A 538 1.02 -7.47 46.32
C SER A 538 1.00 -8.59 45.27
N TYR A 539 0.37 -8.38 44.12
CA TYR A 539 0.09 -9.44 43.13
C TYR A 539 0.65 -9.17 41.73
N LYS A 540 1.08 -7.94 41.43
CA LYS A 540 1.54 -7.51 40.09
C LYS A 540 2.64 -8.38 39.49
N ASP A 541 3.50 -8.93 40.34
CA ASP A 541 4.67 -9.71 39.94
C ASP A 541 4.33 -11.19 39.69
N ILE A 542 3.11 -11.64 40.01
CA ILE A 542 2.68 -13.01 39.76
C ILE A 542 2.44 -13.18 38.25
N PRO A 543 3.12 -14.13 37.58
CA PRO A 543 2.90 -14.41 36.17
C PRO A 543 1.45 -14.81 35.88
N VAL A 544 0.83 -14.17 34.87
CA VAL A 544 -0.54 -14.51 34.42
C VAL A 544 -0.50 -15.05 32.99
N LEU A 545 -0.93 -16.29 32.80
CA LEU A 545 -1.23 -16.90 31.50
C LEU A 545 -2.73 -16.75 31.23
N VAL A 546 -3.10 -16.00 30.20
CA VAL A 546 -4.50 -15.93 29.77
C VAL A 546 -4.79 -17.09 28.82
N ALA A 547 -5.84 -17.86 29.10
CA ALA A 547 -6.27 -18.99 28.30
C ALA A 547 -7.72 -18.77 27.83
N SER A 548 -7.93 -18.46 26.56
CA SER A 548 -9.26 -18.12 26.02
C SER A 548 -9.65 -19.00 24.83
N VAL A 549 -10.93 -19.04 24.48
CA VAL A 549 -11.42 -19.63 23.23
C VAL A 549 -11.43 -18.63 22.05
N ILE A 550 -11.18 -17.34 22.33
CA ILE A 550 -11.04 -16.27 21.34
C ILE A 550 -9.55 -15.89 21.26
N ASP A 551 -9.09 -15.36 20.14
CA ASP A 551 -7.71 -14.91 19.95
C ASP A 551 -7.61 -13.38 20.14
N GLU A 552 -7.45 -12.94 21.39
CA GLU A 552 -7.24 -11.54 21.80
C GLU A 552 -5.87 -11.35 22.48
N GLU A 553 -4.81 -11.97 21.95
CA GLU A 553 -3.45 -11.95 22.52
C GLU A 553 -2.91 -10.53 22.74
N GLU A 554 -3.04 -9.65 21.73
CA GLU A 554 -2.53 -8.27 21.81
C GLU A 554 -3.14 -7.50 22.98
N ARG A 555 -4.45 -7.67 23.20
CA ARG A 555 -5.17 -7.02 24.29
C ARG A 555 -4.74 -7.58 25.64
N GLY A 556 -4.58 -8.90 25.75
CA GLY A 556 -4.12 -9.52 26.99
C GLY A 556 -2.71 -9.09 27.38
N LEU A 557 -1.78 -9.05 26.43
CA LEU A 557 -0.43 -8.56 26.68
C LEU A 557 -0.40 -7.07 27.02
N ALA A 558 -1.21 -6.23 26.35
CA ALA A 558 -1.31 -4.80 26.62
C ALA A 558 -1.83 -4.50 28.04
N LEU A 559 -2.70 -5.36 28.58
CA LEU A 559 -3.26 -5.26 29.93
C LEU A 559 -2.39 -5.92 31.02
N GLY A 560 -1.24 -6.49 30.63
CA GLY A 560 -0.23 -6.99 31.55
C GLY A 560 -0.17 -8.51 31.74
N ALA A 561 -0.87 -9.30 30.91
CA ALA A 561 -0.64 -10.74 30.88
C ALA A 561 0.82 -11.06 30.49
N ASP A 562 1.39 -12.12 31.08
CA ASP A 562 2.77 -12.53 30.83
C ASP A 562 2.90 -13.47 29.62
N ASP A 563 1.79 -14.12 29.24
CA ASP A 563 1.64 -14.98 28.06
C ASP A 563 0.14 -15.21 27.75
N TYR A 564 -0.15 -15.74 26.56
CA TYR A 564 -1.51 -15.96 26.07
C TYR A 564 -1.63 -17.31 25.35
N CYS A 565 -2.78 -17.97 25.45
CA CYS A 565 -3.13 -19.10 24.60
C CYS A 565 -4.60 -19.19 24.22
N VAL A 566 -4.80 -19.77 23.04
CA VAL A 566 -6.12 -20.17 22.56
C VAL A 566 -6.35 -21.65 22.91
N LYS A 567 -7.49 -21.95 23.52
CA LYS A 567 -7.94 -23.32 23.84
C LYS A 567 -8.37 -24.03 22.54
N PRO A 568 -8.16 -25.35 22.40
CA PRO A 568 -7.71 -26.29 23.42
C PRO A 568 -6.18 -26.25 23.65
N VAL A 569 -5.78 -26.37 24.91
CA VAL A 569 -4.36 -26.33 25.30
C VAL A 569 -3.80 -27.76 25.39
N GLU A 570 -2.67 -28.00 24.73
CA GLU A 570 -1.95 -29.28 24.82
C GLU A 570 -1.14 -29.40 26.12
N ARG A 571 -1.11 -30.60 26.71
CA ARG A 571 -0.44 -30.85 28.00
C ARG A 571 1.04 -30.47 27.99
N GLN A 572 1.80 -30.93 26.99
CA GLN A 572 3.25 -30.69 26.94
C GLN A 572 3.58 -29.21 26.75
N TRP A 573 2.79 -28.53 25.91
CA TRP A 573 2.90 -27.09 25.69
C TRP A 573 2.65 -26.30 26.99
N LEU A 574 1.57 -26.64 27.71
CA LEU A 574 1.21 -25.96 28.96
C LEU A 574 2.32 -26.10 30.00
N LEU A 575 2.85 -27.31 30.19
CA LEU A 575 3.92 -27.57 31.16
C LEU A 575 5.19 -26.75 30.83
N LYS A 576 5.60 -26.73 29.55
CA LYS A 576 6.74 -25.93 29.10
C LYS A 576 6.54 -24.44 29.36
N LYS A 577 5.32 -23.94 29.11
CA LYS A 577 4.96 -22.54 29.34
C LYS A 577 4.96 -22.16 30.81
N LEU A 578 4.36 -22.98 31.68
CA LEU A 578 4.34 -22.75 33.13
C LEU A 578 5.75 -22.81 33.73
N GLN A 579 6.59 -23.75 33.29
CA GLN A 579 8.00 -23.81 33.70
C GLN A 579 8.79 -22.56 33.27
N ASN A 580 8.59 -22.10 32.02
CA ASN A 580 9.23 -20.88 31.53
C ASN A 580 8.77 -19.63 32.28
N LEU A 581 7.49 -19.52 32.61
CA LEU A 581 6.95 -18.40 33.38
C LEU A 581 7.53 -18.36 34.80
N LYS A 582 7.72 -19.51 35.43
CA LYS A 582 8.38 -19.64 36.74
C LYS A 582 9.89 -19.34 36.70
N SER A 583 10.56 -19.63 35.58
CA SER A 583 12.02 -19.49 35.42
C SER A 583 12.47 -18.04 35.16
N ARG A 584 11.55 -17.09 34.97
CA ARG A 584 11.86 -15.67 34.71
C ARG A 584 12.42 -15.02 35.99
N ARG A 585 13.76 -14.87 36.05
CA ARG A 585 14.51 -14.25 37.16
C ARG A 585 13.94 -12.88 37.56
N LYS A 586 13.73 -12.66 38.86
CA LYS A 586 13.64 -11.31 39.44
C LYS A 586 15.03 -10.64 39.31
N ASN A 587 15.05 -9.42 38.77
CA ASN A 587 16.18 -8.47 38.69
C ASN A 587 17.29 -8.78 37.66
N ALA A 588 16.96 -8.73 36.35
CA ALA A 588 18.01 -8.63 35.33
C ALA A 588 18.67 -7.24 35.38
N ARG A 589 20.00 -7.18 35.27
CA ARG A 589 20.80 -5.95 35.30
C ARG A 589 20.94 -5.36 33.90
N ILE A 590 20.61 -4.08 33.75
CA ILE A 590 20.74 -3.35 32.50
C ILE A 590 21.77 -2.24 32.69
N LEU A 591 22.81 -2.22 31.85
CA LEU A 591 23.77 -1.12 31.79
C LEU A 591 23.43 -0.19 30.63
N ILE A 592 23.34 1.12 30.89
CA ILE A 592 23.09 2.15 29.87
C ILE A 592 24.35 3.00 29.73
N ILE A 593 24.93 3.05 28.53
CA ILE A 593 26.12 3.84 28.18
C ILE A 593 25.72 4.90 27.15
N ASP A 594 25.62 6.14 27.60
CA ASP A 594 25.20 7.30 26.80
C ASP A 594 25.74 8.55 27.51
N ASP A 595 26.33 9.52 26.78
CA ASP A 595 26.88 10.74 27.39
C ASP A 595 25.79 11.73 27.79
N GLU A 596 24.64 11.70 27.11
CA GLU A 596 23.53 12.61 27.35
C GLU A 596 22.68 12.18 28.56
N ALA A 597 22.68 12.98 29.62
CA ALA A 597 21.93 12.70 30.86
C ALA A 597 20.42 12.55 30.63
N ILE A 598 19.86 13.31 29.69
CA ILE A 598 18.43 13.28 29.34
C ILE A 598 18.09 11.95 28.65
N ALA A 599 18.93 11.48 27.72
CA ALA A 599 18.72 10.22 27.02
C ALA A 599 18.75 9.02 27.98
N ARG A 600 19.68 9.01 28.95
CA ARG A 600 19.72 7.99 30.02
C ARG A 600 18.45 7.99 30.86
N TYR A 601 17.97 9.17 31.26
CA TYR A 601 16.75 9.32 32.05
C TYR A 601 15.51 8.80 31.28
N ILE A 602 15.35 9.17 30.01
CA ILE A 602 14.23 8.71 29.18
C ILE A 602 14.25 7.18 29.03
N LEU A 603 15.42 6.62 28.73
CA LEU A 603 15.56 5.16 28.57
C LEU A 603 15.19 4.43 29.86
N LYS A 604 15.63 4.94 31.01
CA LYS A 604 15.30 4.42 32.33
C LYS A 604 13.79 4.48 32.64
N GLU A 605 13.12 5.57 32.30
CA GLU A 605 11.66 5.74 32.46
C GLU A 605 10.84 4.87 31.48
N MET A 606 11.44 4.44 30.38
CA MET A 606 10.83 3.51 29.43
C MET A 606 10.92 2.05 29.89
N LEU A 607 11.83 1.72 30.81
CA LEU A 607 11.96 0.37 31.36
C LEU A 607 10.83 0.05 32.36
N PRO A 608 10.27 -1.17 32.36
CA PRO A 608 9.28 -1.59 33.34
C PRO A 608 9.81 -1.48 34.78
N GLN A 609 9.15 -0.65 35.60
CA GLN A 609 9.56 -0.40 36.99
C GLN A 609 9.49 -1.68 37.85
N GLY A 610 10.53 -1.93 38.64
CA GLY A 610 10.62 -3.08 39.57
C GLY A 610 11.08 -4.41 38.96
N ARG A 611 11.33 -4.47 37.64
CA ARG A 611 11.77 -5.70 36.94
C ARG A 611 13.28 -5.76 36.64
N PHE A 612 13.94 -4.60 36.59
CA PHE A 612 15.34 -4.45 36.19
C PHE A 612 16.14 -3.58 37.17
N GLU A 613 17.40 -3.95 37.39
CA GLU A 613 18.39 -3.10 38.08
C GLU A 613 19.15 -2.29 37.02
N VAL A 614 19.00 -0.97 37.01
CA VAL A 614 19.57 -0.09 35.98
C VAL A 614 20.87 0.53 36.48
N ILE A 615 21.94 0.34 35.72
CA ILE A 615 23.28 0.88 35.96
C ILE A 615 23.56 1.90 34.84
N GLU A 616 23.99 3.10 35.19
CA GLU A 616 24.22 4.19 34.23
C GLU A 616 25.72 4.47 34.08
N ALA A 617 26.18 4.72 32.85
CA ALA A 617 27.53 5.14 32.52
C ALA A 617 27.50 6.35 31.58
N GLU A 618 28.27 7.38 31.92
CA GLU A 618 28.26 8.69 31.23
C GLU A 618 29.29 8.79 30.08
N ASN A 619 30.12 7.77 29.89
CA ASN A 619 31.07 7.70 28.79
C ASN A 619 31.53 6.24 28.57
N GLY A 620 32.21 6.01 27.45
CA GLY A 620 32.67 4.67 27.06
C GLY A 620 33.62 4.00 28.06
N LYS A 621 34.49 4.78 28.72
CA LYS A 621 35.43 4.25 29.71
C LYS A 621 34.71 3.75 30.95
N SER A 622 33.82 4.57 31.52
CA SER A 622 32.94 4.19 32.63
C SER A 622 32.06 2.98 32.26
N GLY A 623 31.57 2.94 31.01
CA GLY A 623 30.77 1.84 30.48
C GLY A 623 31.53 0.51 30.45
N LEU A 624 32.76 0.50 29.93
CA LEU A 624 33.60 -0.71 29.90
C LEU A 624 33.95 -1.20 31.31
N GLU A 625 34.35 -0.30 32.21
CA GLU A 625 34.65 -0.64 33.61
C GLU A 625 33.42 -1.25 34.32
N LYS A 626 32.24 -0.66 34.12
CA LYS A 626 30.99 -1.15 34.72
C LYS A 626 30.52 -2.46 34.10
N ALA A 627 30.72 -2.67 32.79
CA ALA A 627 30.38 -3.93 32.13
C ALA A 627 31.17 -5.10 32.73
N VAL A 628 32.47 -4.90 32.99
CA VAL A 628 33.33 -5.92 33.62
C VAL A 628 32.96 -6.16 35.08
N ASN A 629 32.75 -5.09 35.86
CA ASN A 629 32.53 -5.19 37.30
C ASN A 629 31.14 -5.72 37.67
N TYR A 630 30.09 -5.25 36.99
CA TYR A 630 28.71 -5.57 37.36
C TYR A 630 28.11 -6.71 36.57
N LYS A 631 28.74 -7.10 35.44
CA LYS A 631 28.30 -8.15 34.52
C LYS A 631 26.80 -8.07 34.21
N PRO A 632 26.36 -6.98 33.56
CA PRO A 632 24.95 -6.78 33.25
C PRO A 632 24.45 -7.87 32.29
N ASP A 633 23.14 -8.14 32.33
CA ASP A 633 22.48 -9.08 31.43
C ASP A 633 22.25 -8.46 30.04
N ILE A 634 22.12 -7.12 29.95
CA ILE A 634 22.01 -6.36 28.70
C ILE A 634 22.76 -5.02 28.82
N ILE A 635 23.40 -4.59 27.73
CA ILE A 635 23.99 -3.25 27.61
C ILE A 635 23.23 -2.45 26.55
N PHE A 636 22.82 -1.22 26.85
CA PHE A 636 22.39 -0.22 25.86
C PHE A 636 23.56 0.75 25.61
N LEU A 637 23.88 1.00 24.34
CA LEU A 637 25.05 1.78 23.94
C LEU A 637 24.70 2.81 22.87
N ASP A 638 24.98 4.09 23.12
CA ASP A 638 24.97 5.12 22.07
C ASP A 638 26.23 5.02 21.19
N LEU A 639 26.09 5.38 19.91
CA LEU A 639 27.18 5.44 18.94
C LEU A 639 27.91 6.78 18.93
N ILE A 640 27.22 7.87 19.28
CA ILE A 640 27.77 9.22 19.26
C ILE A 640 28.09 9.61 20.69
N MET A 641 29.37 9.63 21.05
CA MET A 641 29.85 10.15 22.34
C MET A 641 31.15 10.95 22.14
N PRO A 642 31.44 11.98 22.98
CA PRO A 642 32.57 12.90 22.79
C PRO A 642 33.95 12.24 22.88
N ASP A 643 34.10 11.27 23.78
CA ASP A 643 35.42 10.71 24.14
C ASP A 643 35.82 9.44 23.34
N SER A 644 34.85 8.78 22.70
CA SER A 644 35.06 7.56 21.93
C SER A 644 33.84 7.23 21.08
N THR A 645 34.03 6.68 19.89
CA THR A 645 32.90 6.22 19.07
C THR A 645 32.28 4.94 19.68
N GLY A 646 30.94 4.83 19.70
CA GLY A 646 30.29 3.62 20.24
C GLY A 646 30.65 2.33 19.50
N PHE A 647 31.13 2.43 18.26
CA PHE A 647 31.71 1.31 17.52
C PHE A 647 32.95 0.74 18.20
N GLU A 648 33.87 1.59 18.67
CA GLU A 648 35.08 1.15 19.38
C GLU A 648 34.76 0.51 20.72
N ILE A 649 33.75 1.02 21.42
CA ILE A 649 33.29 0.44 22.70
C ILE A 649 32.69 -0.95 22.45
N LEU A 650 31.86 -1.09 21.41
CA LEU A 650 31.28 -2.38 21.03
C LEU A 650 32.37 -3.40 20.69
N GLU A 651 33.37 -3.02 19.91
CA GLU A 651 34.50 -3.89 19.58
C GLU A 651 35.28 -4.30 20.83
N LYS A 652 35.53 -3.37 21.76
CA LYS A 652 36.21 -3.69 23.04
C LYS A 652 35.39 -4.63 23.93
N LEU A 653 34.08 -4.42 24.03
CA LEU A 653 33.17 -5.33 24.75
C LEU A 653 33.16 -6.73 24.14
N LYS A 654 33.19 -6.84 22.80
CA LYS A 654 33.21 -8.14 22.12
C LYS A 654 34.58 -8.82 22.12
N ALA A 655 35.66 -8.08 22.24
CA ALA A 655 37.01 -8.63 22.37
C ALA A 655 37.26 -9.25 23.75
N ASP A 656 36.72 -8.67 24.83
CA ASP A 656 36.97 -9.12 26.21
C ASP A 656 36.21 -10.43 26.55
N PRO A 657 36.87 -11.52 26.98
CA PRO A 657 36.23 -12.76 27.44
C PRO A 657 35.14 -12.58 28.50
N GLY A 658 35.28 -11.58 29.38
CA GLY A 658 34.34 -11.32 30.47
C GLY A 658 33.06 -10.62 30.05
N THR A 659 33.04 -9.96 28.88
CA THR A 659 31.89 -9.14 28.42
C THR A 659 31.39 -9.50 27.02
N ARG A 660 32.12 -10.33 26.26
CA ARG A 660 31.77 -10.69 24.86
C ARG A 660 30.40 -11.34 24.68
N ASP A 661 29.97 -12.11 25.67
CA ASP A 661 28.71 -12.84 25.64
C ASP A 661 27.52 -11.97 26.10
N ILE A 662 27.79 -10.76 26.62
CA ILE A 662 26.73 -9.84 27.02
C ILE A 662 26.10 -9.23 25.76
N PRO A 663 24.77 -9.31 25.57
CA PRO A 663 24.10 -8.70 24.44
C PRO A 663 24.14 -7.17 24.53
N VAL A 664 24.54 -6.52 23.43
CA VAL A 664 24.62 -5.06 23.33
C VAL A 664 23.55 -4.55 22.37
N VAL A 665 22.67 -3.68 22.83
CA VAL A 665 21.64 -2.99 22.06
C VAL A 665 22.14 -1.58 21.75
N ILE A 666 22.16 -1.24 20.48
CA ILE A 666 22.59 0.08 20.04
C ILE A 666 21.39 1.02 20.12
N ASN A 667 21.53 2.15 20.82
CA ASN A 667 20.50 3.15 20.98
C ASN A 667 21.02 4.51 20.52
N THR A 668 20.73 4.92 19.29
CA THR A 668 21.32 6.12 18.69
C THR A 668 20.32 6.99 17.94
N SER A 669 20.62 8.28 17.83
CA SER A 669 19.91 9.24 16.97
C SER A 669 20.56 9.40 15.59
N LYS A 670 21.68 8.69 15.33
CA LYS A 670 22.41 8.76 14.07
C LYS A 670 21.61 8.09 12.95
N ASP A 671 21.40 8.80 11.85
CA ASP A 671 20.92 8.18 10.60
C ASP A 671 22.03 7.28 10.06
N MET A 672 21.75 5.99 10.00
CA MET A 672 22.71 4.96 9.63
C MET A 672 22.53 4.52 8.18
N ASP A 673 23.63 4.35 7.46
CA ASP A 673 23.59 3.74 6.13
C ASP A 673 23.53 2.21 6.18
N ALA A 674 23.23 1.59 5.04
CA ALA A 674 23.09 0.13 4.94
C ALA A 674 24.37 -0.64 5.30
N ILE A 675 25.54 -0.02 5.15
CA ILE A 675 26.85 -0.63 5.44
C ILE A 675 27.11 -0.58 6.95
N GLU A 676 26.82 0.55 7.60
CA GLU A 676 26.92 0.74 9.04
C GLU A 676 25.95 -0.19 9.79
N ILE A 677 24.71 -0.35 9.30
CA ILE A 677 23.74 -1.31 9.86
C ILE A 677 24.25 -2.76 9.72
N ALA A 678 24.78 -3.13 8.54
CA ALA A 678 25.34 -4.47 8.32
C ALA A 678 26.60 -4.75 9.16
N ARG A 679 27.35 -3.71 9.55
CA ARG A 679 28.48 -3.84 10.48
C ARG A 679 27.99 -4.04 11.91
N LEU A 680 26.99 -3.28 12.37
CA LEU A 680 26.44 -3.43 13.71
C LEU A 680 25.70 -4.76 13.92
N ASN A 681 24.93 -5.23 12.92
CA ASN A 681 24.21 -6.50 13.03
C ASN A 681 25.10 -7.72 13.26
N ARG A 682 26.41 -7.61 13.00
CA ARG A 682 27.38 -8.69 13.29
C ARG A 682 27.83 -8.76 14.74
N SER A 683 27.68 -7.67 15.51
CA SER A 683 28.26 -7.55 16.87
C SER A 683 27.26 -7.05 17.92
N ALA A 684 26.20 -6.34 17.52
CA ALA A 684 25.11 -5.90 18.37
C ALA A 684 23.95 -6.89 18.31
N ALA A 685 23.24 -7.02 19.43
CA ALA A 685 22.03 -7.84 19.56
C ALA A 685 20.81 -7.19 18.91
N ALA A 686 20.75 -5.85 18.87
CA ALA A 686 19.72 -5.07 18.19
C ALA A 686 20.21 -3.62 17.97
N VAL A 687 19.58 -2.92 17.01
CA VAL A 687 19.78 -1.48 16.77
C VAL A 687 18.43 -0.78 16.88
N LEU A 688 18.34 0.23 17.75
CA LEU A 688 17.14 1.00 18.02
C LEU A 688 17.43 2.49 17.79
N GLY A 689 16.58 3.13 16.99
CA GLY A 689 16.60 4.58 16.81
C GLY A 689 15.92 5.28 17.98
N LYS A 690 16.56 6.31 18.58
CA LYS A 690 16.02 7.08 19.72
C LYS A 690 14.62 7.69 19.43
N LYS A 691 14.25 7.89 18.16
CA LYS A 691 12.96 8.46 17.71
C LYS A 691 11.80 7.43 17.58
N ASP A 692 12.09 6.13 17.52
CA ASP A 692 11.10 5.08 17.17
C ASP A 692 10.77 4.13 18.34
N ILE A 693 11.14 4.50 19.56
CA ILE A 693 11.02 3.66 20.76
C ILE A 693 9.72 3.97 21.52
N SER A 694 8.87 2.96 21.69
CA SER A 694 7.74 2.95 22.63
C SER A 694 8.02 2.01 23.82
N LYS A 695 7.34 2.22 24.96
CA LYS A 695 7.47 1.35 26.15
C LYS A 695 7.19 -0.12 25.83
N ALA A 696 6.15 -0.40 25.03
CA ALA A 696 5.79 -1.76 24.62
C ALA A 696 6.86 -2.40 23.71
N ARG A 697 7.40 -1.66 22.75
CA ARG A 697 8.44 -2.14 21.84
C ARG A 697 9.75 -2.43 22.58
N MET A 698 10.13 -1.56 23.52
CA MET A 698 11.30 -1.74 24.37
C MET A 698 11.17 -2.97 25.28
N ALA A 699 10.01 -3.15 25.91
CA ALA A 699 9.74 -4.33 26.74
C ALA A 699 9.80 -5.64 25.93
N SER A 700 9.25 -5.66 24.71
CA SER A 700 9.33 -6.83 23.84
C SER A 700 10.76 -7.14 23.41
N GLN A 701 11.54 -6.14 23.00
CA GLN A 701 12.93 -6.33 22.57
C GLN A 701 13.82 -6.84 23.70
N ILE A 702 13.70 -6.28 24.90
CA ILE A 702 14.44 -6.75 26.08
C ILE A 702 14.05 -8.21 26.40
N ARG A 703 12.76 -8.54 26.32
CA ARG A 703 12.26 -9.91 26.52
C ARG A 703 12.87 -10.87 25.49
N ASP A 704 12.84 -10.52 24.22
CA ASP A 704 13.35 -11.38 23.14
C ASP A 704 14.85 -11.60 23.26
N ILE A 705 15.61 -10.56 23.65
CA ILE A 705 17.05 -10.65 23.88
C ILE A 705 17.35 -11.54 25.08
N LEU A 706 16.71 -11.32 26.24
CA LEU A 706 16.92 -12.17 27.43
C LEU A 706 16.55 -13.64 27.17
N LEU A 707 15.50 -13.89 26.38
CA LEU A 707 15.11 -15.25 25.98
C LEU A 707 16.15 -15.93 25.08
N LYS A 708 16.88 -15.17 24.26
CA LYS A 708 17.98 -15.68 23.45
C LYS A 708 19.23 -15.96 24.29
N THR A 709 19.62 -15.07 25.20
CA THR A 709 20.82 -15.25 26.04
C THR A 709 20.73 -16.45 26.98
N VAL A 710 19.53 -16.80 27.45
CA VAL A 710 19.30 -18.00 28.29
C VAL A 710 19.50 -19.30 27.51
N LYS A 711 19.28 -19.32 26.20
CA LYS A 711 19.53 -20.48 25.33
C LYS A 711 21.02 -20.71 25.10
N ASP A 712 21.81 -19.64 24.97
CA ASP A 712 23.25 -19.74 24.65
C ASP A 712 24.13 -20.03 25.88
N GLY A 713 23.74 -19.57 27.07
CA GLY A 713 24.50 -19.78 28.31
C GLY A 713 24.53 -21.22 28.84
N LYS A 714 23.63 -22.10 28.38
CA LYS A 714 23.60 -23.53 28.76
C LYS A 714 24.56 -24.41 27.94
N GLY A 715 25.18 -23.88 26.88
CA GLY A 715 26.16 -24.61 26.05
C GLY A 715 27.63 -24.45 26.44
N LYS A 716 27.96 -23.65 27.47
CA LYS A 716 29.34 -23.29 27.83
C LYS A 716 29.78 -23.71 29.25
N LYS A 717 28.99 -24.51 29.97
CA LYS A 717 29.44 -25.20 31.19
C LYS A 717 29.60 -26.70 30.91
N GLU A 718 30.71 -27.03 30.26
CA GLU A 718 31.40 -28.32 30.47
C GLU A 718 32.72 -28.04 31.17
#